data_AF-A0ABD5G5S7-F1
#
_entry.id   AF-A0ABD5G5S7-F1
#
_cell.length_a   1.000
_cell.length_b   1.000
_cell.length_c   1.000
_cell.angle_alpha   90.00
_cell.angle_beta   90.00
_cell.angle_gamma   90.00
#
_symmetry.space_group_name_H-M   'P 1'
#
loop_
_entity.id
_entity.type
_entity.pdbx_description
1 polymer ?
#
loop_
_entity_poly.entity_id
_entity_poly.type
_entity_poly.pdbx_seq_one_letter_code
_entity_poly.pdbx_strand_id
1 'polypeptide(L)'
;MSAILSLLQSRLLRPVFIALGIALLVQVVVAVALTRGTVDALVTDLGKRLGDDTQRLSGELAQAGQEVSGSLSSLSTQTRERLSASLSERLKAEQGQLRESLEQSLKASANDLAQLLAAVAPRAMWDSDIPTLSEFARRAQRNPNVLFVIYDDAQGQHLTRYLNRENEVIKALLDKGQGERALDKVLDAAAHDPSVYLVEASISPNGVEIGKVRLGVSTASVETQLKALDSRFSALIASSGDLVAQSLAGAATGSTAVLTARLKSAQDAASSMSTGAQNTVEGAAHELRWRIGLALVLVGLGVLLVLAVVLGHRVVNRLRLLISALNDLAAGEGDLTRRVQIDSRDEVGEMAGAVNRFIDKLQPIVREAGEVAVRTGSEIRSLAERSRVAEAAADRQRNEVAGSLEALGQMAAEAQAESHAMQSALQQVGEIRQATQDSAAIARKVGGLIETLEERVQNGSEVIERLARQSEQIEVVLSVIHGIAEQTNLLALNAAIEAARAGESGRGFAVVADEVRALASKTQQSTGDIQAHIGALQKGAQEAVAAISQARARAAEGIDALRDSERLQQSVQQAVEGVHEAVRTAARAAEHQAEGAGAVRGRVDVIHAEARLAAEAVAATASSGRVLDGLAAQLKSSLGQFKA
;
A
#
# COMPACT_ATOMS: atom_id res chain seq x y z
N MET A 1 -15.20 -60.71 -91.52
CA MET A 1 -16.66 -60.90 -91.60
C MET A 1 -17.11 -61.79 -92.77
N SER A 2 -16.45 -61.79 -93.94
CA SER A 2 -16.86 -62.63 -95.09
C SER A 2 -16.63 -64.15 -94.93
N ALA A 3 -15.63 -64.56 -94.14
CA ALA A 3 -15.38 -66.00 -93.85
C ALA A 3 -16.41 -66.64 -92.91
N ILE A 4 -17.09 -65.83 -92.08
CA ILE A 4 -18.14 -66.30 -91.17
C ILE A 4 -19.44 -66.55 -91.93
N LEU A 5 -19.69 -65.77 -92.99
CA LEU A 5 -20.88 -65.87 -93.83
C LEU A 5 -20.85 -67.05 -94.81
N SER A 6 -19.66 -67.53 -95.23
CA SER A 6 -19.55 -68.71 -96.11
C SER A 6 -19.74 -70.04 -95.38
N LEU A 7 -19.42 -70.11 -94.09
CA LEU A 7 -19.65 -71.28 -93.24
C LEU A 7 -21.14 -71.56 -92.97
N LEU A 8 -21.99 -70.54 -93.14
CA LEU A 8 -23.45 -70.62 -92.98
C LEU A 8 -24.19 -71.29 -94.16
N GLN A 9 -23.51 -71.58 -95.28
CA GLN A 9 -24.11 -72.22 -96.47
C GLN A 9 -23.92 -73.74 -96.55
N SER A 10 -23.14 -74.36 -95.65
CA SER A 10 -22.95 -75.81 -95.61
C SER A 10 -24.16 -76.54 -95.01
N ARG A 11 -24.76 -77.47 -95.78
CA ARG A 11 -25.93 -78.27 -95.35
C ARG A 11 -25.65 -79.24 -94.18
N LEU A 12 -24.39 -79.45 -93.78
CA LEU A 12 -24.02 -80.31 -92.65
C LEU A 12 -23.67 -79.54 -91.36
N LEU A 13 -23.25 -78.27 -91.44
CA LEU A 13 -22.86 -77.45 -90.27
C LEU A 13 -23.91 -76.40 -89.87
N ARG A 14 -24.87 -76.12 -90.75
CA ARG A 14 -26.00 -75.22 -90.49
C ARG A 14 -26.84 -75.60 -89.26
N PRO A 15 -27.22 -76.87 -89.02
CA PRO A 15 -27.96 -77.21 -87.81
C PRO A 15 -27.12 -77.11 -86.53
N VAL A 16 -25.79 -77.28 -86.59
CA VAL A 16 -24.89 -77.21 -85.42
C VAL A 16 -24.66 -75.75 -84.98
N PHE A 17 -24.44 -74.83 -85.92
CA PHE A 17 -24.31 -73.39 -85.60
C PHE A 17 -25.63 -72.76 -85.18
N ILE A 18 -26.75 -73.20 -85.75
CA ILE A 18 -28.08 -72.75 -85.33
C ILE A 18 -28.40 -73.30 -83.93
N ALA A 19 -28.08 -74.57 -83.64
CA ALA A 19 -28.27 -75.15 -82.31
C ALA A 19 -27.38 -74.48 -81.24
N LEU A 20 -26.11 -74.21 -81.54
CA LEU A 20 -25.20 -73.49 -80.63
C LEU A 20 -25.60 -72.03 -80.44
N GLY A 21 -26.05 -71.34 -81.50
CA GLY A 21 -26.54 -69.97 -81.42
C GLY A 21 -27.82 -69.86 -80.58
N ILE A 22 -28.74 -70.81 -80.72
CA ILE A 22 -29.97 -70.87 -79.94
C ILE A 22 -29.68 -71.24 -78.48
N ALA A 23 -28.79 -72.21 -78.22
CA ALA A 23 -28.39 -72.58 -76.86
C ALA A 23 -27.70 -71.41 -76.12
N LEU A 24 -26.84 -70.66 -76.81
CA LEU A 24 -26.20 -69.45 -76.28
C LEU A 24 -27.25 -68.37 -75.96
N LEU A 25 -28.22 -68.17 -76.85
CA LEU A 25 -29.25 -67.15 -76.68
C LEU A 25 -30.18 -67.47 -75.49
N VAL A 26 -30.56 -68.73 -75.31
CA VAL A 26 -31.34 -69.18 -74.15
C VAL A 26 -30.55 -69.02 -72.84
N GLN A 27 -29.26 -69.38 -72.84
CA GLN A 27 -28.41 -69.23 -71.66
C GLN A 27 -28.21 -67.74 -71.25
N VAL A 28 -28.02 -66.85 -72.22
CA VAL A 28 -27.88 -65.40 -71.97
C VAL A 28 -29.16 -64.82 -71.40
N VAL A 29 -30.33 -65.20 -71.93
CA VAL A 29 -31.63 -64.70 -71.43
C VAL A 29 -31.89 -65.13 -69.99
N VAL A 30 -31.61 -66.39 -69.64
CA VAL A 30 -31.80 -66.91 -68.27
C VAL A 30 -30.81 -66.26 -67.29
N ALA A 31 -29.55 -66.06 -67.69
CA ALA A 31 -28.54 -65.43 -66.84
C ALA A 31 -28.83 -63.93 -66.60
N VAL A 32 -29.37 -63.21 -67.59
CA VAL A 32 -29.79 -61.80 -67.44
C VAL A 32 -31.01 -61.67 -66.52
N ALA A 33 -31.94 -62.62 -66.57
CA ALA A 33 -33.11 -62.61 -65.68
C ALA A 33 -32.72 -62.84 -64.20
N LEU A 34 -31.83 -63.81 -63.93
CA LEU A 34 -31.36 -64.10 -62.57
C LEU A 34 -30.48 -62.98 -61.97
N THR A 35 -29.66 -62.34 -62.81
CA THR A 35 -28.79 -61.23 -62.37
C THR A 35 -29.55 -59.94 -62.11
N ARG A 36 -30.65 -59.66 -62.82
CA ARG A 36 -31.54 -58.55 -62.47
C ARG A 36 -32.13 -58.72 -61.07
N GLY A 37 -32.71 -59.89 -60.78
CA GLY A 37 -33.35 -60.12 -59.47
C GLY A 37 -32.38 -60.04 -58.29
N THR A 38 -31.14 -60.51 -58.45
CA THR A 38 -30.13 -60.45 -57.39
C THR A 38 -29.57 -59.03 -57.18
N VAL A 39 -29.32 -58.28 -58.25
CA VAL A 39 -28.85 -56.88 -58.15
C VAL A 39 -29.92 -55.97 -57.52
N ASP A 40 -31.20 -56.16 -57.85
CA ASP A 40 -32.30 -55.37 -57.28
C ASP A 40 -32.43 -55.59 -55.77
N ALA A 41 -32.32 -56.84 -55.31
CA ALA A 41 -32.33 -57.17 -53.89
C ALA A 41 -31.13 -56.56 -53.15
N LEU A 42 -29.94 -56.53 -53.77
CA LEU A 42 -28.71 -55.99 -53.18
C LEU A 42 -28.74 -54.46 -53.05
N VAL A 43 -29.25 -53.76 -54.08
CA VAL A 43 -29.44 -52.30 -54.03
C VAL A 43 -30.45 -51.91 -52.96
N THR A 44 -31.53 -52.67 -52.83
CA THR A 44 -32.57 -52.43 -51.83
C THR A 44 -32.05 -52.68 -50.40
N ASP A 45 -31.29 -53.76 -50.16
CA ASP A 45 -30.70 -54.05 -48.84
C ASP A 45 -29.65 -53.00 -48.45
N LEU A 46 -28.79 -52.60 -49.40
CA LEU A 46 -27.77 -51.58 -49.16
C LEU A 46 -28.37 -50.20 -48.90
N GLY A 47 -29.40 -49.82 -49.67
CA GLY A 47 -30.14 -48.58 -49.46
C GLY A 47 -30.80 -48.51 -48.08
N LYS A 48 -31.34 -49.63 -47.60
CA LYS A 48 -31.92 -49.75 -46.25
C LYS A 48 -30.87 -49.63 -45.15
N ARG A 49 -29.75 -50.35 -45.25
CA ARG A 49 -28.66 -50.28 -44.26
C ARG A 49 -28.03 -48.89 -44.17
N LEU A 50 -27.78 -48.24 -45.31
CA LEU A 50 -27.24 -46.87 -45.35
C LEU A 50 -28.21 -45.85 -44.75
N GLY A 51 -29.52 -46.03 -44.98
CA GLY A 51 -30.55 -45.22 -44.35
C GLY A 51 -30.58 -45.38 -42.82
N ASP A 52 -30.55 -46.63 -42.35
CA ASP A 52 -30.55 -46.96 -40.92
C ASP A 52 -29.29 -46.43 -40.21
N ASP A 53 -28.09 -46.59 -40.81
CA ASP A 53 -26.83 -46.08 -40.26
C ASP A 53 -26.80 -44.53 -40.23
N THR A 54 -27.34 -43.86 -41.25
CA THR A 54 -27.42 -42.39 -41.29
C THR A 54 -28.37 -41.85 -40.22
N GLN A 55 -29.52 -42.52 -40.01
CA GLN A 55 -30.44 -42.17 -38.92
C GLN A 55 -29.81 -42.37 -37.54
N ARG A 56 -29.06 -43.45 -37.35
CA ARG A 56 -28.36 -43.73 -36.09
C ARG A 56 -27.28 -42.69 -35.80
N LEU A 57 -26.45 -42.37 -36.79
CA LEU A 57 -25.39 -41.36 -36.66
C LEU A 57 -25.96 -39.95 -36.40
N SER A 58 -27.08 -39.62 -37.07
CA SER A 58 -27.82 -38.39 -36.78
C SER A 58 -28.35 -38.35 -35.35
N GLY A 59 -28.86 -39.47 -34.83
CA GLY A 59 -29.32 -39.56 -33.44
C GLY A 59 -28.20 -39.37 -32.44
N GLU A 60 -27.05 -40.03 -32.64
CA GLU A 60 -25.88 -39.92 -31.78
C GLU A 60 -25.28 -38.50 -31.79
N LEU A 61 -25.23 -37.84 -32.95
CA LEU A 61 -24.78 -36.45 -33.08
C LEU A 61 -25.73 -35.46 -32.41
N ALA A 62 -27.05 -35.67 -32.51
CA ALA A 62 -28.05 -34.85 -31.84
C ALA A 62 -27.96 -34.99 -30.31
N GLN A 63 -27.77 -36.22 -29.83
CA GLN A 63 -27.60 -36.51 -28.40
C GLN A 63 -26.30 -35.87 -27.85
N ALA A 64 -25.18 -36.02 -28.56
CA ALA A 64 -23.92 -35.38 -28.18
C ALA A 64 -24.04 -33.84 -28.13
N GLY A 65 -24.78 -33.24 -29.07
CA GLY A 65 -25.06 -31.79 -29.06
C GLY A 65 -25.86 -31.35 -27.83
N GLN A 66 -26.87 -32.13 -27.42
CA GLN A 66 -27.65 -31.87 -26.21
C GLN A 66 -26.81 -32.05 -24.93
N GLU A 67 -25.96 -33.07 -24.86
CA GLU A 67 -25.08 -33.33 -23.71
C GLU A 67 -24.05 -32.21 -23.52
N VAL A 68 -23.44 -31.72 -24.62
CA VAL A 68 -22.49 -30.60 -24.57
C VAL A 68 -23.18 -29.31 -24.16
N SER A 69 -24.37 -29.03 -24.69
CA SER A 69 -25.15 -27.85 -24.31
C SER A 69 -25.58 -27.89 -22.83
N GLY A 70 -26.04 -29.04 -22.35
CA GLY A 70 -26.38 -29.25 -20.94
C GLY A 70 -25.16 -29.12 -20.02
N SER A 71 -24.02 -29.66 -20.42
CA SER A 71 -22.76 -29.56 -19.66
C SER A 71 -22.25 -28.12 -19.55
N LEU A 72 -22.33 -27.33 -20.63
CA LEU A 72 -21.96 -25.91 -20.63
C LEU A 72 -22.89 -25.08 -19.74
N SER A 73 -24.20 -25.36 -19.78
CA SER A 73 -25.17 -24.69 -18.89
C SER A 73 -24.91 -25.04 -17.43
N SER A 74 -24.63 -26.31 -17.12
CA SER A 74 -24.32 -26.76 -15.76
C SER A 74 -23.02 -26.13 -15.24
N LEU A 75 -21.98 -26.07 -16.07
CA LEU A 75 -20.71 -25.43 -15.73
C LEU A 75 -20.90 -23.94 -15.42
N SER A 76 -21.73 -23.24 -16.20
CA SER A 76 -22.05 -21.84 -15.95
C SER A 76 -22.73 -21.64 -14.59
N THR A 77 -23.75 -22.45 -14.28
CA THR A 77 -24.45 -22.39 -12.99
C THR A 77 -23.53 -22.72 -11.82
N GLN A 78 -22.74 -23.79 -11.91
CA GLN A 78 -21.79 -24.17 -10.86
C GLN A 78 -20.70 -23.11 -10.65
N THR A 79 -20.23 -22.47 -11.72
CA THR A 79 -19.23 -21.39 -11.63
C THR A 79 -19.84 -20.17 -10.93
N ARG A 80 -21.10 -19.82 -11.23
CA ARG A 80 -21.84 -18.74 -10.56
C ARG A 80 -22.00 -19.02 -9.07
N GLU A 81 -22.44 -20.22 -8.70
CA GLU A 81 -22.64 -20.59 -7.29
C GLU A 81 -21.32 -20.56 -6.52
N ARG A 82 -20.24 -21.11 -7.08
CA ARG A 82 -18.91 -21.11 -6.44
C ARG A 82 -18.34 -19.71 -6.29
N LEU A 83 -18.43 -18.86 -7.31
CA LEU A 83 -17.98 -17.47 -7.20
C LEU A 83 -18.79 -16.71 -6.17
N SER A 84 -20.13 -16.81 -6.20
CA SER A 84 -20.99 -16.12 -5.24
C SER A 84 -20.71 -16.56 -3.81
N ALA A 85 -20.54 -17.87 -3.57
CA ALA A 85 -20.22 -18.40 -2.25
C ALA A 85 -18.83 -17.94 -1.79
N SER A 86 -17.80 -18.06 -2.64
CA SER A 86 -16.44 -17.68 -2.29
C SER A 86 -16.26 -16.17 -2.06
N LEU A 87 -16.90 -15.33 -2.88
CA LEU A 87 -16.91 -13.88 -2.70
C LEU A 87 -17.63 -13.50 -1.41
N SER A 88 -18.77 -14.11 -1.11
CA SER A 88 -19.52 -13.85 0.11
C SER A 88 -18.73 -14.22 1.37
N GLU A 89 -18.01 -15.36 1.35
CA GLU A 89 -17.20 -15.80 2.48
C GLU A 89 -16.00 -14.87 2.72
N ARG A 90 -15.25 -14.51 1.67
CA ARG A 90 -14.14 -13.56 1.79
C ARG A 90 -14.61 -12.18 2.25
N LEU A 91 -15.77 -11.73 1.76
CA LEU A 91 -16.32 -10.43 2.13
C LEU A 91 -16.76 -10.40 3.60
N LYS A 92 -17.33 -11.49 4.10
CA LYS A 92 -17.67 -11.62 5.53
C LYS A 92 -16.43 -11.57 6.42
N ALA A 93 -15.31 -12.12 5.96
CA ALA A 93 -14.03 -12.03 6.65
C ALA A 93 -13.47 -10.59 6.65
N GLU A 94 -13.46 -9.90 5.51
CA GLU A 94 -13.03 -8.49 5.45
C GLU A 94 -13.93 -7.55 6.26
N GLN A 95 -15.26 -7.76 6.23
CA GLN A 95 -16.18 -6.98 7.05
C GLN A 95 -15.89 -7.15 8.55
N GLY A 96 -15.53 -8.36 8.99
CA GLY A 96 -15.11 -8.61 10.37
C GLY A 96 -13.88 -7.78 10.76
N GLN A 97 -12.86 -7.78 9.89
CA GLN A 97 -11.64 -6.99 10.11
C GLN A 97 -11.90 -5.47 10.10
N LEU A 98 -12.72 -5.00 9.17
CA LEU A 98 -13.08 -3.58 9.08
C LEU A 98 -13.90 -3.12 10.30
N ARG A 99 -14.84 -3.96 10.76
CA ARG A 99 -15.61 -3.71 11.98
C ARG A 99 -14.68 -3.54 13.17
N GLU A 100 -13.75 -4.47 13.35
CA GLU A 100 -12.80 -4.43 14.46
C GLU A 100 -11.93 -3.16 14.42
N SER A 101 -11.45 -2.78 13.24
CA SER A 101 -10.67 -1.56 13.02
C SER A 101 -11.46 -0.28 13.34
N LEU A 102 -12.70 -0.18 12.85
CA LEU A 102 -13.58 0.98 13.10
C LEU A 102 -13.96 1.09 14.58
N GLU A 103 -14.28 -0.04 15.23
CA GLU A 103 -14.55 -0.06 16.67
C GLU A 103 -13.32 0.34 17.49
N GLN A 104 -12.12 -0.14 17.16
CA GLN A 104 -10.88 0.26 17.83
C GLN A 104 -10.58 1.75 17.63
N SER A 105 -10.74 2.27 16.42
CA SER A 105 -10.54 3.70 16.12
C SER A 105 -11.53 4.59 16.88
N LEU A 106 -12.80 4.19 16.94
CA LEU A 106 -13.83 4.90 17.72
C LEU A 106 -13.48 4.90 19.21
N LYS A 107 -13.07 3.75 19.76
CA LYS A 107 -12.68 3.61 21.18
C LYS A 107 -11.46 4.45 21.52
N ALA A 108 -10.45 4.46 20.65
CA ALA A 108 -9.25 5.29 20.81
C ALA A 108 -9.60 6.78 20.79
N SER A 109 -10.38 7.22 19.80
CA SER A 109 -10.82 8.62 19.70
C SER A 109 -11.67 9.05 20.90
N ALA A 110 -12.52 8.17 21.43
CA ALA A 110 -13.28 8.41 22.65
C ALA A 110 -12.36 8.57 23.88
N ASN A 111 -11.33 7.73 23.99
CA ASN A 111 -10.35 7.79 25.06
C ASN A 111 -9.54 9.10 25.03
N ASP A 112 -9.06 9.51 23.86
CA ASP A 112 -8.32 10.76 23.69
C ASP A 112 -9.20 11.97 24.00
N LEU A 113 -10.46 11.95 23.56
CA LEU A 113 -11.40 13.04 23.84
C LEU A 113 -11.73 13.13 25.34
N ALA A 114 -11.86 11.99 26.04
CA ALA A 114 -12.04 11.98 27.50
C ALA A 114 -10.81 12.52 28.23
N GLN A 115 -9.59 12.16 27.80
CA GLN A 115 -8.35 12.69 28.37
C GLN A 115 -8.20 14.20 28.15
N LEU A 116 -8.53 14.69 26.95
CA LEU A 116 -8.53 16.13 26.66
C LEU A 116 -9.54 16.89 27.52
N LEU A 117 -10.76 16.35 27.66
CA LEU A 117 -11.79 16.91 28.53
C LEU A 117 -11.37 16.91 30.00
N ALA A 118 -10.63 15.89 30.45
CA ALA A 118 -10.07 15.82 31.79
C ALA A 118 -8.91 16.80 32.00
N ALA A 119 -8.10 17.07 30.97
CA ALA A 119 -6.95 17.98 31.05
C ALA A 119 -7.38 19.47 31.14
N VAL A 120 -8.48 19.85 30.50
CA VAL A 120 -8.97 21.24 30.50
C VAL A 120 -9.90 21.58 31.68
N ALA A 121 -10.38 20.56 32.40
CA ALA A 121 -11.31 20.71 33.51
C ALA A 121 -10.77 21.27 34.84
N PRO A 122 -9.49 21.08 35.25
CA PRO A 122 -9.03 21.39 36.60
C PRO A 122 -9.29 22.84 37.04
N ARG A 123 -9.05 23.80 36.14
CA ARG A 123 -9.26 25.23 36.43
C ARG A 123 -10.74 25.53 36.70
N ALA A 124 -11.63 25.05 35.83
CA ALA A 124 -13.06 25.25 35.99
C ALA A 124 -13.63 24.49 37.21
N MET A 125 -13.04 23.35 37.59
CA MET A 125 -13.41 22.63 38.80
C MET A 125 -12.98 23.35 40.08
N TRP A 126 -11.77 23.90 40.14
CA TRP A 126 -11.31 24.69 41.29
C TRP A 126 -12.10 25.98 41.49
N ASP A 127 -12.44 26.66 40.39
CA ASP A 127 -13.23 27.89 40.41
C ASP A 127 -14.74 27.64 40.61
N SER A 128 -15.17 26.38 40.74
CA SER A 128 -16.59 25.97 40.81
C SER A 128 -17.43 26.48 39.63
N ASP A 129 -16.81 26.65 38.46
CA ASP A 129 -17.42 27.16 37.24
C ASP A 129 -18.15 26.05 36.45
N ILE A 130 -19.30 25.66 36.98
CA ILE A 130 -20.21 24.68 36.37
C ILE A 130 -20.67 25.10 34.95
N PRO A 131 -20.97 26.38 34.66
CA PRO A 131 -21.26 26.84 33.30
C PRO A 131 -20.18 26.45 32.28
N THR A 132 -18.90 26.65 32.61
CA THR A 132 -17.77 26.31 31.73
C THR A 132 -17.63 24.80 31.53
N LEU A 133 -17.75 23.99 32.59
CA LEU A 133 -17.76 22.53 32.47
C LEU A 133 -18.92 22.02 31.60
N SER A 134 -20.09 22.66 31.74
CA SER A 134 -21.27 22.38 30.91
C SER A 134 -21.09 22.82 29.45
N GLU A 135 -20.23 23.80 29.19
CA GLU A 135 -19.86 24.21 27.84
C GLU A 135 -18.91 23.21 27.19
N PHE A 136 -17.89 22.73 27.91
CA PHE A 136 -16.98 21.68 27.44
C PHE A 136 -17.75 20.41 27.06
N ALA A 137 -18.67 19.97 27.93
CA ALA A 137 -19.57 18.85 27.66
C ALA A 137 -20.40 19.05 26.37
N ARG A 138 -21.01 20.23 26.21
CA ARG A 138 -21.82 20.56 25.02
C ARG A 138 -21.01 20.65 23.73
N ARG A 139 -19.76 21.15 23.80
CA ARG A 139 -18.87 21.21 22.64
C ARG A 139 -18.44 19.81 22.20
N ALA A 140 -18.14 18.92 23.14
CA ALA A 140 -17.84 17.52 22.87
C ALA A 140 -19.04 16.79 22.22
N GLN A 141 -20.27 17.06 22.68
CA GLN A 141 -21.51 16.53 22.09
C GLN A 141 -21.87 17.10 20.70
N ARG A 142 -21.09 18.03 20.15
CA ARG A 142 -21.20 18.38 18.71
C ARG A 142 -20.70 17.25 17.83
N ASN A 143 -19.86 16.37 18.35
CA ASN A 143 -19.53 15.12 17.67
C ASN A 143 -20.77 14.22 17.72
N PRO A 144 -21.33 13.80 16.57
CA PRO A 144 -22.55 13.00 16.52
C PRO A 144 -22.43 11.64 17.21
N ASN A 145 -21.20 11.16 17.45
CA ASN A 145 -20.96 9.92 18.18
C ASN A 145 -20.97 10.11 19.70
N VAL A 146 -20.79 11.33 20.22
CA VAL A 146 -20.76 11.58 21.67
C VAL A 146 -22.18 11.75 22.20
N LEU A 147 -22.62 10.81 23.04
CA LEU A 147 -23.97 10.81 23.63
C LEU A 147 -24.03 11.75 24.84
N PHE A 148 -23.12 11.58 25.79
CA PHE A 148 -23.09 12.39 27.01
C PHE A 148 -21.67 12.58 27.53
N VAL A 149 -21.48 13.70 28.24
CA VAL A 149 -20.26 14.02 28.97
C VAL A 149 -20.65 14.49 30.36
N ILE A 150 -20.12 13.82 31.38
CA ILE A 150 -20.45 14.08 32.77
C ILE A 150 -19.16 14.35 33.52
N TYR A 151 -19.11 15.45 34.25
CA TYR A 151 -18.03 15.76 35.18
C TYR A 151 -18.50 15.42 36.59
N ASP A 152 -17.75 14.58 37.27
CA ASP A 152 -17.98 14.15 38.66
C ASP A 152 -16.93 14.79 39.57
N ASP A 153 -17.33 15.23 40.76
CA ASP A 153 -16.39 15.64 41.80
C ASP A 153 -15.74 14.43 42.51
N ALA A 154 -14.83 14.69 43.44
CA ALA A 154 -14.14 13.66 44.22
C ALA A 154 -15.08 12.83 45.11
N GLN A 155 -16.31 13.29 45.36
CA GLN A 155 -17.36 12.61 46.11
C GLN A 155 -18.31 11.81 45.18
N GLY A 156 -18.11 11.88 43.86
CA GLY A 156 -18.93 11.19 42.86
C GLY A 156 -20.23 11.92 42.51
N GLN A 157 -20.37 13.19 42.87
CA GLN A 157 -21.55 13.98 42.54
C GLN A 157 -21.42 14.63 41.16
N HIS A 158 -22.44 14.44 40.30
CA HIS A 158 -22.47 15.01 38.95
C HIS A 158 -22.53 16.55 38.98
N LEU A 159 -21.45 17.20 38.54
CA LEU A 159 -21.31 18.65 38.41
C LEU A 159 -22.07 19.19 37.19
N THR A 160 -22.05 18.45 36.07
CA THR A 160 -22.82 18.80 34.87
C THR A 160 -24.18 18.09 34.85
N ARG A 161 -25.22 18.81 34.40
CA ARG A 161 -26.61 18.30 34.35
C ARG A 161 -27.18 18.19 32.94
N TYR A 162 -26.40 18.56 31.92
CA TYR A 162 -26.88 18.62 30.55
C TYR A 162 -26.98 17.22 29.95
N LEU A 163 -28.14 16.90 29.38
CA LEU A 163 -28.39 15.65 28.67
C LEU A 163 -29.25 15.96 27.44
N ASN A 164 -28.79 15.54 26.26
CA ASN A 164 -29.55 15.74 25.03
C ASN A 164 -30.69 14.71 24.92
N ARG A 165 -31.86 15.05 25.45
CA ARG A 165 -33.05 14.18 25.43
C ARG A 165 -33.69 14.01 24.04
N GLU A 166 -33.23 14.74 23.03
CA GLU A 166 -33.74 14.60 21.66
C GLU A 166 -33.08 13.43 20.93
N ASN A 167 -31.90 12.99 21.38
CA ASN A 167 -31.19 11.84 20.81
C ASN A 167 -31.93 10.52 21.12
N GLU A 168 -32.24 9.74 20.08
CA GLU A 168 -32.99 8.49 20.21
C GLU A 168 -32.28 7.42 21.05
N VAL A 169 -30.95 7.37 20.99
CA VAL A 169 -30.16 6.43 21.81
C VAL A 169 -30.27 6.79 23.28
N ILE A 170 -30.26 8.09 23.62
CA ILE A 170 -30.41 8.56 24.99
C ILE A 170 -31.82 8.30 25.52
N LYS A 171 -32.86 8.44 24.69
CA LYS A 171 -34.23 8.04 25.07
C LYS A 171 -34.31 6.54 25.38
N ALA A 172 -33.73 5.70 24.52
CA ALA A 172 -33.71 4.26 24.75
C ALA A 172 -32.93 3.87 26.02
N LEU A 173 -31.83 4.57 26.34
CA LEU A 173 -31.07 4.36 27.57
C LEU A 173 -31.84 4.82 28.82
N LEU A 174 -32.57 5.93 28.73
CA LEU A 174 -33.42 6.44 29.82
C LEU A 174 -34.57 5.47 30.18
N ASP A 175 -35.11 4.76 29.20
CA ASP A 175 -36.18 3.79 29.39
C ASP A 175 -35.67 2.45 29.97
N LYS A 176 -34.42 2.07 29.66
CA LYS A 176 -33.79 0.83 30.14
C LYS A 176 -33.10 0.94 31.51
N GLY A 177 -32.60 2.13 31.86
CA GLY A 177 -31.73 2.33 33.02
C GLY A 177 -32.45 2.53 34.35
N GLN A 178 -31.79 2.13 35.43
CA GLN A 178 -32.28 2.26 36.80
C GLN A 178 -31.58 3.44 37.53
N GLY A 179 -32.33 4.21 38.33
CA GLY A 179 -31.79 5.37 39.05
C GLY A 179 -32.83 6.45 39.37
N GLU A 180 -32.52 7.34 40.33
CA GLU A 180 -33.42 8.44 40.72
C GLU A 180 -33.32 9.65 39.78
N ARG A 181 -32.13 9.96 39.25
CA ARG A 181 -31.91 11.07 38.30
C ARG A 181 -31.74 10.56 36.87
N ALA A 182 -32.00 11.44 35.91
CA ALA A 182 -31.93 11.11 34.48
C ALA A 182 -30.52 10.69 34.02
N LEU A 183 -29.46 11.27 34.60
CA LEU A 183 -28.07 10.90 34.28
C LEU A 183 -27.70 9.53 34.86
N ASP A 184 -28.13 9.25 36.10
CA ASP A 184 -27.91 7.95 36.75
C ASP A 184 -28.51 6.81 35.92
N LYS A 185 -29.74 6.99 35.41
CA LYS A 185 -30.38 6.03 34.50
C LYS A 185 -29.59 5.82 33.22
N VAL A 186 -29.13 6.90 32.59
CA VAL A 186 -28.35 6.80 31.34
C VAL A 186 -27.02 6.11 31.57
N LEU A 187 -26.33 6.40 32.68
CA LEU A 187 -25.06 5.77 33.04
C LEU A 187 -25.21 4.26 33.31
N ASP A 188 -26.24 3.88 34.08
CA ASP A 188 -26.54 2.48 34.38
C ASP A 188 -26.84 1.67 33.11
N ALA A 189 -27.70 2.21 32.23
CA ALA A 189 -27.99 1.58 30.95
C ALA A 189 -26.77 1.55 30.02
N ALA A 190 -25.99 2.63 29.95
CA ALA A 190 -24.82 2.72 29.09
C ALA A 190 -23.69 1.77 29.48
N ALA A 191 -23.56 1.43 30.78
CA ALA A 191 -22.56 0.47 31.25
C ALA A 191 -22.82 -0.96 30.76
N HIS A 192 -24.07 -1.29 30.44
CA HIS A 192 -24.50 -2.64 30.06
C HIS A 192 -24.96 -2.76 28.59
N ASP A 193 -25.13 -1.64 27.88
CA ASP A 193 -25.58 -1.64 26.49
C ASP A 193 -24.37 -1.74 25.51
N PRO A 194 -24.26 -2.80 24.69
CA PRO A 194 -23.17 -2.97 23.75
C PRO A 194 -23.13 -1.91 22.63
N SER A 195 -24.20 -1.11 22.47
CA SER A 195 -24.23 0.01 21.53
C SER A 195 -23.56 1.29 22.05
N VAL A 196 -23.08 1.27 23.30
CA VAL A 196 -22.42 2.39 23.95
C VAL A 196 -21.05 1.99 24.47
N TYR A 197 -20.03 2.77 24.13
CA TYR A 197 -18.72 2.68 24.72
C TYR A 197 -18.58 3.76 25.80
N LEU A 198 -18.51 3.34 27.05
CA LEU A 198 -18.30 4.21 28.19
C LEU A 198 -16.80 4.35 28.47
N VAL A 199 -16.33 5.60 28.52
CA VAL A 199 -14.95 5.96 28.85
C VAL A 199 -14.95 6.77 30.14
N GLU A 200 -14.03 6.45 31.03
CA GLU A 200 -13.77 7.21 32.25
C GLU A 200 -12.33 7.72 32.23
N ALA A 201 -12.14 9.01 32.53
CA ALA A 201 -10.81 9.60 32.70
C ALA A 201 -10.74 10.39 34.01
N SER A 202 -9.73 10.09 34.84
CA SER A 202 -9.49 10.83 36.09
C SER A 202 -8.97 12.23 35.81
N ILE A 203 -9.48 13.21 36.56
CA ILE A 203 -9.06 14.60 36.52
C ILE A 203 -8.08 14.80 37.67
N SER A 204 -6.78 14.72 37.35
CA SER A 204 -5.71 14.69 38.37
C SER A 204 -4.63 15.73 38.10
N PRO A 205 -4.87 17.03 38.35
CA PRO A 205 -3.82 18.03 38.25
C PRO A 205 -2.71 17.72 39.26
N ASN A 206 -1.48 17.56 38.76
CA ASN A 206 -0.30 17.21 39.56
C ASN A 206 -0.42 15.89 40.35
N GLY A 207 -1.23 14.93 39.85
CA GLY A 207 -1.33 13.58 40.41
C GLY A 207 -2.32 13.40 41.56
N VAL A 208 -3.07 14.43 41.95
CA VAL A 208 -4.16 14.34 42.94
C VAL A 208 -5.50 14.34 42.21
N GLU A 209 -6.27 13.25 42.33
CA GLU A 209 -7.59 13.13 41.71
C GLU A 209 -8.59 14.06 42.40
N ILE A 210 -9.12 15.03 41.65
CA ILE A 210 -10.12 15.99 42.13
C ILE A 210 -11.52 15.71 41.55
N GLY A 211 -11.62 14.74 40.63
CA GLY A 211 -12.86 14.34 39.97
C GLY A 211 -12.62 13.42 38.79
N LYS A 212 -13.67 13.09 38.05
CA LYS A 212 -13.62 12.23 36.86
C LYS A 212 -14.48 12.80 35.75
N VAL A 213 -14.10 12.55 34.50
CA VAL A 213 -14.99 12.71 33.35
C VAL A 213 -15.49 11.35 32.90
N ARG A 214 -16.81 11.25 32.69
CA ARG A 214 -17.47 10.09 32.09
C ARG A 214 -18.03 10.48 30.74
N LEU A 215 -17.59 9.78 29.70
CA LEU A 215 -17.95 10.02 28.31
C LEU A 215 -18.63 8.78 27.75
N GLY A 216 -19.87 8.91 27.30
CA GLY A 216 -20.57 7.86 26.55
C GLY A 216 -20.50 8.14 25.05
N VAL A 217 -19.96 7.20 24.26
CA VAL A 217 -19.89 7.29 22.80
C VAL A 217 -20.72 6.18 22.16
N SER A 218 -21.54 6.52 21.18
CA SER A 218 -22.36 5.59 20.41
C SER A 218 -21.55 4.85 19.36
N THR A 219 -21.72 3.54 19.28
CA THR A 219 -21.21 2.70 18.18
C THR A 219 -22.18 2.62 17.01
N ALA A 220 -23.36 3.26 17.10
CA ALA A 220 -24.42 3.17 16.08
C ALA A 220 -24.00 3.73 14.70
N SER A 221 -23.09 4.71 14.66
CA SER A 221 -22.56 5.24 13.40
C SER A 221 -21.68 4.21 12.67
N VAL A 222 -20.90 3.44 13.41
CA VAL A 222 -20.10 2.31 12.88
C VAL A 222 -21.03 1.25 12.30
N GLU A 223 -22.09 0.90 13.02
CA GLU A 223 -23.10 -0.07 12.56
C GLU A 223 -23.83 0.40 11.29
N THR A 224 -24.15 1.69 11.22
CA THR A 224 -24.82 2.29 10.05
C THR A 224 -23.90 2.29 8.82
N GLN A 225 -22.62 2.60 9.01
CA GLN A 225 -21.62 2.54 7.94
C GLN A 225 -21.42 1.10 7.45
N LEU A 226 -21.37 0.13 8.36
CA LEU A 226 -21.26 -1.29 8.02
C LEU A 226 -22.49 -1.78 7.24
N LYS A 227 -23.71 -1.42 7.63
CA LYS A 227 -24.93 -1.76 6.89
C LYS A 227 -24.99 -1.12 5.50
N ALA A 228 -24.58 0.14 5.38
CA ALA A 228 -24.53 0.82 4.08
C ALA A 228 -23.49 0.17 3.15
N LEU A 229 -22.36 -0.26 3.71
CA LEU A 229 -21.32 -0.99 2.99
C LEU A 229 -21.81 -2.37 2.54
N ASP A 230 -22.51 -3.09 3.41
CA ASP A 230 -23.11 -4.40 3.12
C ASP A 230 -24.13 -4.35 1.98
N SER A 231 -24.98 -3.32 1.98
CA SER A 231 -25.95 -3.10 0.89
C SER A 231 -25.26 -2.81 -0.45
N ARG A 232 -24.23 -1.96 -0.46
CA ARG A 232 -23.45 -1.66 -1.67
C ARG A 232 -22.73 -2.89 -2.19
N PHE A 233 -22.15 -3.71 -1.32
CA PHE A 233 -21.44 -4.92 -1.73
C PHE A 233 -22.37 -6.03 -2.17
N SER A 234 -23.52 -6.20 -1.53
CA SER A 234 -24.56 -7.13 -1.99
C SER A 234 -25.02 -6.78 -3.40
N ALA A 235 -25.20 -5.48 -3.69
CA ALA A 235 -25.49 -5.00 -5.04
C ALA A 235 -24.32 -5.25 -6.01
N LEU A 236 -23.07 -5.15 -5.56
CA LEU A 236 -21.88 -5.40 -6.38
C LEU A 236 -21.70 -6.89 -6.70
N ILE A 237 -21.96 -7.80 -5.75
CA ILE A 237 -21.96 -9.25 -5.96
C ILE A 237 -23.09 -9.64 -6.93
N ALA A 238 -24.29 -9.08 -6.75
CA ALA A 238 -25.41 -9.33 -7.65
C ALA A 238 -25.11 -8.87 -9.08
N SER A 239 -24.63 -7.63 -9.25
CA SER A 239 -24.28 -7.09 -10.57
C SER A 239 -23.09 -7.81 -11.22
N SER A 240 -22.06 -8.21 -10.45
CA SER A 240 -20.94 -9.01 -10.96
C SER A 240 -21.40 -10.42 -11.35
N GLY A 241 -22.28 -11.02 -10.56
CA GLY A 241 -22.91 -12.31 -10.88
C GLY A 241 -23.72 -12.26 -12.17
N ASP A 242 -24.43 -11.15 -12.41
CA ASP A 242 -25.21 -10.95 -13.63
C ASP A 242 -24.33 -10.60 -14.85
N LEU A 243 -23.23 -9.86 -14.67
CA LEU A 243 -22.22 -9.62 -15.72
C LEU A 243 -21.52 -10.90 -16.16
N VAL A 244 -21.11 -11.74 -15.20
CA VAL A 244 -20.54 -13.07 -15.46
C VAL A 244 -21.58 -13.97 -16.13
N ALA A 245 -22.84 -13.92 -15.71
CA ALA A 245 -23.92 -14.64 -16.35
C ALA A 245 -24.15 -14.17 -17.80
N GLN A 246 -24.19 -12.87 -18.07
CA GLN A 246 -24.34 -12.35 -19.44
C GLN A 246 -23.14 -12.70 -20.32
N SER A 247 -21.92 -12.66 -19.77
CA SER A 247 -20.70 -13.00 -20.52
C SER A 247 -20.62 -14.50 -20.83
N LEU A 248 -20.86 -15.37 -19.84
CA LEU A 248 -20.90 -16.82 -20.07
C LEU A 248 -22.10 -17.25 -20.90
N ALA A 249 -23.28 -16.65 -20.70
CA ALA A 249 -24.44 -16.94 -21.54
C ALA A 249 -24.19 -16.47 -22.97
N GLY A 250 -23.60 -15.29 -23.20
CA GLY A 250 -23.22 -14.83 -24.53
C GLY A 250 -22.20 -15.74 -25.22
N ALA A 251 -21.15 -16.14 -24.51
CA ALA A 251 -20.12 -17.05 -25.01
C ALA A 251 -20.65 -18.47 -25.25
N ALA A 252 -21.53 -18.97 -24.36
CA ALA A 252 -22.19 -20.27 -24.51
C ALA A 252 -23.16 -20.24 -25.69
N THR A 253 -23.99 -19.21 -25.83
CA THR A 253 -24.95 -19.08 -26.95
C THR A 253 -24.23 -18.97 -28.30
N GLY A 254 -23.13 -18.20 -28.35
CA GLY A 254 -22.28 -18.10 -29.54
C GLY A 254 -21.61 -19.43 -29.88
N SER A 255 -21.06 -20.13 -28.88
CA SER A 255 -20.42 -21.44 -29.10
C SER A 255 -21.43 -22.53 -29.46
N THR A 256 -22.60 -22.58 -28.81
CA THR A 256 -23.67 -23.53 -29.15
C THR A 256 -24.23 -23.24 -30.54
N ALA A 257 -24.42 -21.98 -30.92
CA ALA A 257 -24.89 -21.64 -32.27
C ALA A 257 -23.91 -22.10 -33.34
N VAL A 258 -22.60 -21.90 -33.13
CA VAL A 258 -21.55 -22.39 -34.04
C VAL A 258 -21.49 -23.92 -34.05
N LEU A 259 -21.60 -24.58 -32.89
CA LEU A 259 -21.57 -26.04 -32.79
C LEU A 259 -22.80 -26.67 -33.44
N THR A 260 -24.00 -26.14 -33.20
CA THR A 260 -25.25 -26.58 -33.83
C THR A 260 -25.23 -26.32 -35.33
N ALA A 261 -24.68 -25.19 -35.78
CA ALA A 261 -24.48 -24.94 -37.21
C ALA A 261 -23.50 -25.94 -37.84
N ARG A 262 -22.40 -26.28 -37.16
CA ARG A 262 -21.45 -27.31 -37.65
C ARG A 262 -22.05 -28.72 -37.62
N LEU A 263 -22.82 -29.08 -36.59
CA LEU A 263 -23.52 -30.35 -36.49
C LEU A 263 -24.59 -30.48 -37.58
N LYS A 264 -25.35 -29.40 -37.83
CA LYS A 264 -26.32 -29.34 -38.92
C LYS A 264 -25.64 -29.48 -40.28
N SER A 265 -24.55 -28.75 -40.51
CA SER A 265 -23.76 -28.90 -41.75
C SER A 265 -23.16 -30.30 -41.90
N ALA A 266 -22.72 -30.94 -40.81
CA ALA A 266 -22.23 -32.32 -40.84
C ALA A 266 -23.36 -33.32 -41.13
N GLN A 267 -24.56 -33.09 -40.61
CA GLN A 267 -25.75 -33.88 -40.88
C GLN A 267 -26.25 -33.70 -42.32
N ASP A 268 -26.25 -32.47 -42.83
CA ASP A 268 -26.57 -32.17 -44.23
C ASP A 268 -25.53 -32.76 -45.18
N ALA A 269 -24.25 -32.78 -44.79
CA ALA A 269 -23.19 -33.47 -45.53
C ALA A 269 -23.36 -35.00 -45.49
N ALA A 270 -23.73 -35.59 -44.35
CA ALA A 270 -23.98 -37.02 -44.22
C ALA A 270 -25.22 -37.47 -45.01
N SER A 271 -26.30 -36.69 -45.00
CA SER A 271 -27.50 -36.97 -45.79
C SER A 271 -27.26 -36.79 -47.29
N SER A 272 -26.49 -35.77 -47.69
CA SER A 272 -26.03 -35.59 -49.07
C SER A 272 -25.10 -36.71 -49.53
N MET A 273 -24.24 -37.21 -48.63
CA MET A 273 -23.37 -38.34 -48.89
C MET A 273 -24.16 -39.64 -49.02
N SER A 274 -25.18 -39.89 -48.20
CA SER A 274 -26.08 -41.04 -48.32
C SER A 274 -26.89 -40.98 -49.63
N THR A 275 -27.44 -39.81 -49.97
CA THR A 275 -28.18 -39.62 -51.24
C THR A 275 -27.26 -39.76 -52.44
N GLY A 276 -26.03 -39.24 -52.35
CA GLY A 276 -24.98 -39.42 -53.35
C GLY A 276 -24.53 -40.87 -53.47
N ALA A 277 -24.41 -41.60 -52.35
CA ALA A 277 -24.10 -43.02 -52.31
C ALA A 277 -25.22 -43.86 -52.93
N GLN A 278 -26.49 -43.54 -52.65
CA GLN A 278 -27.64 -44.19 -53.28
C GLN A 278 -27.67 -43.94 -54.79
N ASN A 279 -27.47 -42.68 -55.22
CA ASN A 279 -27.45 -42.32 -56.65
C ASN A 279 -26.25 -42.95 -57.40
N THR A 280 -25.09 -43.06 -56.75
CA THR A 280 -23.91 -43.73 -57.32
C THR A 280 -24.05 -45.25 -57.32
N VAL A 281 -24.71 -45.85 -56.33
CA VAL A 281 -25.05 -47.28 -56.31
C VAL A 281 -26.11 -47.62 -57.35
N GLU A 282 -27.13 -46.77 -57.55
CA GLU A 282 -28.10 -46.95 -58.64
C GLU A 282 -27.45 -46.78 -60.02
N GLY A 283 -26.57 -45.79 -60.17
CA GLY A 283 -25.77 -45.58 -61.39
C GLY A 283 -24.84 -46.77 -61.68
N ALA A 284 -24.14 -47.27 -60.66
CA ALA A 284 -23.26 -48.43 -60.75
C ALA A 284 -24.05 -49.73 -60.95
N ALA A 285 -25.25 -49.88 -60.40
CA ALA A 285 -26.14 -51.02 -60.64
C ALA A 285 -26.66 -51.00 -62.08
N HIS A 286 -27.00 -49.83 -62.63
CA HIS A 286 -27.37 -49.69 -64.03
C HIS A 286 -26.20 -50.02 -64.96
N GLU A 287 -25.00 -49.55 -64.62
CA GLU A 287 -23.78 -49.86 -65.35
C GLU A 287 -23.38 -51.33 -65.22
N LEU A 288 -23.56 -51.96 -64.06
CA LEU A 288 -23.31 -53.38 -63.82
C LEU A 288 -24.31 -54.27 -64.57
N ARG A 289 -25.60 -53.89 -64.63
CA ARG A 289 -26.62 -54.58 -65.45
C ARG A 289 -26.26 -54.53 -66.94
N TRP A 290 -25.80 -53.37 -67.42
CA TRP A 290 -25.33 -53.21 -68.79
C TRP A 290 -24.04 -54.00 -69.03
N ARG A 291 -23.07 -53.95 -68.11
CA ARG A 291 -21.77 -54.64 -68.20
C ARG A 291 -21.90 -56.16 -68.07
N ILE A 292 -22.83 -56.70 -67.28
CA ILE A 292 -23.11 -58.16 -67.19
C ILE A 292 -23.83 -58.65 -68.45
N GLY A 293 -24.78 -57.88 -68.99
CA GLY A 293 -25.41 -58.16 -70.28
C GLY A 293 -24.40 -58.13 -71.43
N LEU A 294 -23.50 -57.14 -71.43
CA LEU A 294 -22.39 -57.03 -72.37
C LEU A 294 -21.36 -58.15 -72.15
N ALA A 295 -21.06 -58.54 -70.90
CA ALA A 295 -20.11 -59.60 -70.56
C ALA A 295 -20.59 -60.99 -70.97
N LEU A 296 -21.90 -61.29 -70.86
CA LEU A 296 -22.46 -62.55 -71.35
C LEU A 296 -22.43 -62.65 -72.87
N VAL A 297 -22.63 -61.51 -73.57
CA VAL A 297 -22.41 -61.39 -75.02
C VAL A 297 -20.90 -61.48 -75.36
N LEU A 298 -20.02 -60.90 -74.54
CA LEU A 298 -18.57 -60.88 -74.71
C LEU A 298 -17.87 -62.18 -74.31
N VAL A 299 -18.45 -63.03 -73.45
CA VAL A 299 -17.96 -64.39 -73.14
C VAL A 299 -18.33 -65.34 -74.28
N GLY A 300 -19.52 -65.17 -74.88
CA GLY A 300 -19.87 -65.78 -76.16
C GLY A 300 -18.98 -65.31 -77.31
N LEU A 301 -18.65 -64.01 -77.33
CA LEU A 301 -17.61 -63.44 -78.20
C LEU A 301 -16.19 -63.87 -77.79
N GLY A 302 -16.02 -64.31 -76.54
CA GLY A 302 -14.75 -64.61 -75.87
C GLY A 302 -14.18 -65.96 -76.28
N VAL A 303 -15.05 -66.94 -76.53
CA VAL A 303 -14.69 -68.17 -77.24
C VAL A 303 -14.23 -67.86 -78.68
N LEU A 304 -14.78 -66.79 -79.28
CA LEU A 304 -14.33 -66.18 -80.54
C LEU A 304 -13.07 -65.30 -80.39
N LEU A 305 -12.76 -64.84 -79.17
CA LEU A 305 -11.62 -63.98 -78.83
C LEU A 305 -10.39 -64.79 -78.39
N VAL A 306 -10.52 -66.08 -78.09
CA VAL A 306 -9.37 -67.01 -78.03
C VAL A 306 -8.66 -67.06 -79.40
N LEU A 307 -9.39 -66.83 -80.49
CA LEU A 307 -8.82 -66.56 -81.82
C LEU A 307 -8.09 -65.20 -81.90
N ALA A 308 -8.37 -64.25 -81.01
CA ALA A 308 -7.73 -62.94 -80.93
C ALA A 308 -6.63 -62.86 -79.86
N VAL A 309 -6.28 -63.96 -79.18
CA VAL A 309 -5.08 -64.12 -78.34
C VAL A 309 -3.80 -63.75 -79.12
N VAL A 310 -3.85 -63.79 -80.45
CA VAL A 310 -2.81 -63.25 -81.35
C VAL A 310 -2.54 -61.74 -81.13
N LEU A 311 -3.51 -60.94 -80.66
CA LEU A 311 -3.35 -59.50 -80.38
C LEU A 311 -2.76 -59.19 -78.99
N GLY A 312 -2.67 -60.17 -78.09
CA GLY A 312 -2.26 -59.99 -76.69
C GLY A 312 -0.80 -59.55 -76.48
N HIS A 313 0.04 -59.58 -77.51
CA HIS A 313 1.47 -59.29 -77.39
C HIS A 313 1.83 -57.78 -77.37
N ARG A 314 0.89 -56.86 -77.65
CA ARG A 314 1.20 -55.43 -77.87
C ARG A 314 1.03 -54.48 -76.68
N VAL A 315 0.22 -54.82 -75.67
CA VAL A 315 -0.20 -53.88 -74.61
C VAL A 315 0.68 -53.98 -73.34
N VAL A 316 1.23 -55.16 -73.04
CA VAL A 316 1.98 -55.42 -71.79
C VAL A 316 3.28 -54.61 -71.68
N ASN A 317 3.88 -54.20 -72.80
CA ASN A 317 5.16 -53.48 -72.78
C ASN A 317 5.05 -51.98 -72.41
N ARG A 318 3.88 -51.35 -72.51
CA ARG A 318 3.72 -49.90 -72.26
C ARG A 318 3.47 -49.55 -70.79
N LEU A 319 2.92 -50.47 -69.98
CA LEU A 319 2.66 -50.29 -68.55
C LEU A 319 3.94 -50.30 -67.68
N ARG A 320 5.01 -50.98 -68.13
CA ARG A 320 6.30 -51.02 -67.40
C ARG A 320 7.02 -49.66 -67.39
N LEU A 321 6.77 -48.81 -68.39
CA LEU A 321 7.36 -47.46 -68.49
C LEU A 321 6.79 -46.48 -67.45
N LEU A 322 5.48 -46.53 -67.18
CA LEU A 322 4.85 -45.66 -66.17
C LEU A 322 5.29 -46.03 -64.74
N ILE A 323 5.44 -47.32 -64.44
CA ILE A 323 5.95 -47.81 -63.15
C ILE A 323 7.42 -47.40 -62.95
N SER A 324 8.23 -47.44 -64.02
CA SER A 324 9.62 -46.94 -63.98
C SER A 324 9.70 -45.44 -63.68
N ALA A 325 8.83 -44.62 -64.29
CA ALA A 325 8.83 -43.17 -64.07
C ALA A 325 8.35 -42.78 -62.66
N LEU A 326 7.41 -43.52 -62.08
CA LEU A 326 6.96 -43.33 -60.69
C LEU A 326 8.01 -43.83 -59.67
N ASN A 327 8.72 -44.91 -59.98
CA ASN A 327 9.85 -45.37 -59.17
C ASN A 327 11.04 -44.39 -59.25
N ASP A 328 11.33 -43.79 -60.41
CA ASP A 328 12.35 -42.72 -60.52
C ASP A 328 11.94 -41.45 -59.77
N LEU A 329 10.64 -41.14 -59.67
CA LEU A 329 10.13 -40.01 -58.88
C LEU A 329 10.16 -40.31 -57.36
N ALA A 330 9.99 -41.57 -56.96
CA ALA A 330 10.05 -42.03 -55.57
C ALA A 330 11.47 -42.37 -55.08
N ALA A 331 12.40 -42.69 -55.99
CA ALA A 331 13.80 -43.02 -55.71
C ALA A 331 14.78 -41.88 -56.05
N GLY A 332 14.37 -40.92 -56.89
CA GLY A 332 15.14 -39.72 -57.18
C GLY A 332 15.12 -38.74 -56.00
N GLU A 333 16.19 -37.97 -55.87
CA GLU A 333 16.51 -37.02 -54.78
C GLU A 333 15.51 -35.84 -54.62
N GLY A 334 14.19 -36.08 -54.65
CA GLY A 334 13.16 -35.06 -54.46
C GLY A 334 13.13 -34.00 -55.56
N ASP A 335 13.60 -34.29 -56.78
CA ASP A 335 13.67 -33.32 -57.88
C ASP A 335 12.30 -33.05 -58.53
N LEU A 336 11.57 -32.10 -57.95
CA LEU A 336 10.25 -31.65 -58.39
C LEU A 336 10.31 -30.84 -59.70
N THR A 337 11.50 -30.56 -60.26
CA THR A 337 11.64 -29.91 -61.58
C THR A 337 11.43 -30.89 -62.74
N ARG A 338 11.48 -32.20 -62.47
CA ARG A 338 11.24 -33.24 -63.49
C ARG A 338 9.75 -33.41 -63.77
N ARG A 339 9.44 -33.86 -64.98
CA ARG A 339 8.07 -34.13 -65.45
C ARG A 339 8.01 -35.50 -66.12
N VAL A 340 6.90 -36.20 -65.94
CA VAL A 340 6.66 -37.51 -66.58
C VAL A 340 6.30 -37.26 -68.04
N GLN A 341 7.20 -37.59 -68.96
CA GLN A 341 7.00 -37.44 -70.41
C GLN A 341 6.58 -38.78 -71.03
N ILE A 342 5.28 -38.97 -71.20
CA ILE A 342 4.72 -40.11 -71.93
C ILE A 342 3.90 -39.56 -73.10
N ASP A 343 4.42 -39.71 -74.31
CA ASP A 343 3.73 -39.35 -75.55
C ASP A 343 2.76 -40.47 -75.93
N SER A 344 1.61 -40.46 -75.28
CA SER A 344 0.51 -41.38 -75.53
C SER A 344 -0.82 -40.67 -75.36
N ARG A 345 -1.78 -40.97 -76.25
CA ARG A 345 -3.15 -40.44 -76.20
C ARG A 345 -4.14 -41.43 -75.57
N ASP A 346 -3.59 -42.45 -74.90
CA ASP A 346 -4.33 -43.45 -74.15
C ASP A 346 -4.32 -43.12 -72.65
N GLU A 347 -4.92 -44.00 -71.86
CA GLU A 347 -5.12 -43.85 -70.42
C GLU A 347 -3.79 -43.66 -69.65
N VAL A 348 -2.67 -44.12 -70.21
CA VAL A 348 -1.32 -43.95 -69.63
C VAL A 348 -0.85 -42.50 -69.78
N GLY A 349 -1.18 -41.83 -70.88
CA GLY A 349 -0.91 -40.40 -71.08
C GLY A 349 -1.73 -39.49 -70.16
N GLU A 350 -2.99 -39.85 -69.89
CA GLU A 350 -3.84 -39.10 -68.95
C GLU A 350 -3.32 -39.18 -67.50
N MET A 351 -2.83 -40.35 -67.08
CA MET A 351 -2.17 -40.53 -65.78
C MET A 351 -0.88 -39.71 -65.64
N ALA A 352 -0.03 -39.67 -66.68
CA ALA A 352 1.17 -38.82 -66.68
C ALA A 352 0.81 -37.33 -66.54
N GLY A 353 -0.27 -36.88 -67.20
CA GLY A 353 -0.80 -35.52 -67.06
C GLY A 353 -1.30 -35.20 -65.65
N ALA A 354 -1.96 -36.14 -64.97
CA ALA A 354 -2.42 -35.96 -63.58
C ALA A 354 -1.25 -35.86 -62.58
N VAL A 355 -0.20 -36.66 -62.75
CA VAL A 355 1.03 -36.60 -61.93
C VAL A 355 1.72 -35.24 -62.09
N ASN A 356 1.86 -34.74 -63.32
CA ASN A 356 2.47 -33.43 -63.56
C ASN A 356 1.67 -32.28 -62.90
N ARG A 357 0.33 -32.31 -62.95
CA ARG A 357 -0.52 -31.32 -62.24
C ARG A 357 -0.37 -31.37 -60.72
N PHE A 358 -0.08 -32.53 -60.16
CA PHE A 358 0.20 -32.68 -58.73
C PHE A 358 1.55 -32.07 -58.36
N ILE A 359 2.59 -32.34 -59.17
CA ILE A 359 3.92 -31.72 -59.01
C ILE A 359 3.85 -30.20 -59.12
N ASP A 360 3.08 -29.67 -60.09
CA ASP A 360 2.89 -28.22 -60.27
C ASP A 360 2.25 -27.54 -59.04
N LYS A 361 1.45 -28.26 -58.25
CA LYS A 361 0.89 -27.76 -56.99
C LYS A 361 1.83 -27.91 -55.79
N LEU A 362 2.72 -28.91 -55.80
CA LEU A 362 3.68 -29.16 -54.72
C LEU A 362 4.88 -28.21 -54.74
N GLN A 363 5.41 -27.86 -55.92
CA GLN A 363 6.54 -26.92 -56.06
C GLN A 363 6.34 -25.58 -55.32
N PRO A 364 5.22 -24.83 -55.51
CA PRO A 364 5.03 -23.56 -54.83
C PRO A 364 4.90 -23.72 -53.31
N ILE A 365 4.32 -24.81 -52.81
CA ILE A 365 4.19 -25.10 -51.38
C ILE A 365 5.58 -25.33 -50.75
N VAL A 366 6.45 -26.12 -51.41
CA VAL A 366 7.83 -26.36 -50.94
C VAL A 366 8.65 -25.08 -50.96
N ARG A 367 8.50 -24.25 -52.00
CA ARG A 367 9.18 -22.94 -52.11
C ARG A 367 8.73 -21.98 -51.01
N GLU A 368 7.43 -21.84 -50.81
CA GLU A 368 6.85 -21.00 -49.76
C GLU A 368 7.28 -21.47 -48.36
N ALA A 369 7.25 -22.78 -48.11
CA ALA A 369 7.74 -23.35 -46.84
C ALA A 369 9.23 -23.05 -46.61
N GLY A 370 10.05 -23.09 -47.67
CA GLY A 370 11.47 -22.74 -47.61
C GLY A 370 11.70 -21.26 -47.30
N GLU A 371 10.96 -20.36 -47.94
CA GLU A 371 10.98 -18.92 -47.67
C GLU A 371 10.54 -18.59 -46.24
N VAL A 372 9.47 -19.22 -45.75
CA VAL A 372 8.98 -19.09 -44.36
C VAL A 372 10.03 -19.60 -43.37
N ALA A 373 10.71 -20.71 -43.65
CA ALA A 373 11.79 -21.24 -42.81
C ALA A 373 12.98 -20.26 -42.71
N VAL A 374 13.39 -19.64 -43.82
CA VAL A 374 14.47 -18.63 -43.83
C VAL A 374 14.07 -17.38 -43.06
N ARG A 375 12.86 -16.86 -43.26
CA ARG A 375 12.34 -15.70 -42.51
C ARG A 375 12.27 -16.00 -41.02
N THR A 376 11.77 -17.18 -40.65
CA THR A 376 11.70 -17.64 -39.26
C THR A 376 13.09 -17.68 -38.62
N GLY A 377 14.09 -18.23 -39.30
CA GLY A 377 15.48 -18.20 -38.81
C GLY A 377 16.10 -16.80 -38.68
N SER A 378 15.65 -15.82 -39.47
CA SER A 378 16.05 -14.41 -39.31
C SER A 378 15.44 -13.80 -38.05
N GLU A 379 14.15 -14.01 -37.82
CA GLU A 379 13.45 -13.50 -36.63
C GLU A 379 13.99 -14.13 -35.34
N ILE A 380 14.33 -15.43 -35.36
CA ILE A 380 14.93 -16.10 -34.21
C ILE A 380 16.30 -15.52 -33.86
N ARG A 381 17.15 -15.20 -34.85
CA ARG A 381 18.43 -14.52 -34.59
C ARG A 381 18.26 -13.12 -34.02
N SER A 382 17.27 -12.37 -34.51
CA SER A 382 16.87 -11.07 -33.94
C SER A 382 16.40 -11.22 -32.49
N LEU A 383 15.60 -12.25 -32.19
CA LEU A 383 15.15 -12.58 -30.84
C LEU A 383 16.32 -12.95 -29.92
N ALA A 384 17.31 -13.70 -30.40
CA ALA A 384 18.50 -14.07 -29.64
C ALA A 384 19.33 -12.83 -29.24
N GLU A 385 19.55 -11.90 -30.17
CA GLU A 385 20.29 -10.67 -29.87
C GLU A 385 19.52 -9.76 -28.90
N ARG A 386 18.20 -9.61 -29.08
CA ARG A 386 17.35 -8.86 -28.15
C ARG A 386 17.36 -9.49 -26.75
N SER A 387 17.36 -10.82 -26.66
CA SER A 387 17.44 -11.53 -25.38
C SER A 387 18.78 -11.30 -24.69
N ARG A 388 19.90 -11.30 -25.44
CA ARG A 388 21.24 -10.99 -24.91
C ARG A 388 21.32 -9.56 -24.35
N VAL A 389 20.75 -8.59 -25.07
CA VAL A 389 20.67 -7.19 -24.60
C VAL A 389 19.79 -7.07 -23.35
N ALA A 390 18.66 -7.79 -23.31
CA ALA A 390 17.77 -7.81 -22.16
C ALA A 390 18.43 -8.45 -20.93
N GLU A 391 19.21 -9.51 -21.10
CA GLU A 391 19.97 -10.17 -20.02
C GLU A 391 21.00 -9.21 -19.40
N ALA A 392 21.80 -8.54 -20.24
CA ALA A 392 22.75 -7.53 -19.77
C ALA A 392 22.08 -6.30 -19.13
N ALA A 393 20.85 -5.98 -19.51
CA ALA A 393 20.06 -4.93 -18.86
C ALA A 393 19.54 -5.39 -17.49
N ALA A 394 19.05 -6.62 -17.38
CA ALA A 394 18.59 -7.21 -16.13
C ALA A 394 19.72 -7.33 -15.09
N ASP A 395 20.91 -7.75 -15.51
CA ASP A 395 22.09 -7.82 -14.63
C ASP A 395 22.50 -6.44 -14.09
N ARG A 396 22.51 -5.42 -14.95
CA ARG A 396 22.78 -4.03 -14.53
C ARG A 396 21.73 -3.54 -13.54
N GLN A 397 20.44 -3.76 -13.85
CA GLN A 397 19.35 -3.41 -12.95
C GLN A 397 19.50 -4.10 -11.59
N ARG A 398 19.90 -5.37 -11.55
CA ARG A 398 20.12 -6.09 -10.29
C ARG A 398 21.22 -5.46 -9.45
N ASN A 399 22.33 -5.07 -10.08
CA ASN A 399 23.44 -4.42 -9.38
C ASN A 399 23.07 -3.03 -8.85
N GLU A 400 22.36 -2.22 -9.64
CA GLU A 400 21.86 -0.90 -9.21
C GLU A 400 20.88 -1.00 -8.04
N VAL A 401 19.99 -2.01 -8.08
CA VAL A 401 19.06 -2.28 -6.99
C VAL A 401 19.79 -2.73 -5.73
N ALA A 402 20.81 -3.59 -5.84
CA ALA A 402 21.63 -3.99 -4.70
C ALA A 402 22.37 -2.79 -4.06
N GLY A 403 22.96 -1.91 -4.88
CA GLY A 403 23.58 -0.67 -4.39
C GLY A 403 22.57 0.28 -3.74
N SER A 404 21.35 0.36 -4.29
CA SER A 404 20.27 1.15 -3.70
C SER A 404 19.84 0.60 -2.33
N LEU A 405 19.75 -0.72 -2.16
CA LEU A 405 19.44 -1.35 -0.88
C LEU A 405 20.51 -1.08 0.18
N GLU A 406 21.79 -1.10 -0.21
CA GLU A 406 22.90 -0.75 0.67
C GLU A 406 22.84 0.72 1.13
N ALA A 407 22.64 1.64 0.18
CA ALA A 407 22.51 3.07 0.46
C ALA A 407 21.31 3.37 1.38
N LEU A 408 20.18 2.70 1.16
CA LEU A 408 19.00 2.83 2.04
C LEU A 408 19.25 2.25 3.44
N GLY A 409 20.02 1.16 3.53
CA GLY A 409 20.46 0.61 4.81
C GLY A 409 21.35 1.58 5.59
N GLN A 410 22.33 2.20 4.91
CA GLN A 410 23.18 3.24 5.50
C GLN A 410 22.35 4.47 5.93
N MET A 411 21.45 4.95 5.08
CA MET A 411 20.58 6.08 5.38
C MET A 411 19.69 5.82 6.61
N ALA A 412 19.16 4.61 6.77
CA ALA A 412 18.38 4.24 7.96
C ALA A 412 19.25 4.23 9.23
N ALA A 413 20.48 3.72 9.13
CA ALA A 413 21.42 3.69 10.25
C ALA A 413 21.87 5.10 10.66
N GLU A 414 22.14 5.97 9.69
CA GLU A 414 22.50 7.37 9.93
C GLU A 414 21.36 8.15 10.59
N ALA A 415 20.13 7.99 10.10
CA ALA A 415 18.95 8.62 10.68
C ALA A 415 18.69 8.14 12.13
N GLN A 416 18.92 6.85 12.42
CA GLN A 416 18.85 6.32 13.78
C GLN A 416 19.93 6.92 14.70
N ALA A 417 21.17 7.04 14.20
CA ALA A 417 22.26 7.66 14.95
C ALA A 417 22.00 9.15 15.22
N GLU A 418 21.44 9.87 14.24
CA GLU A 418 21.01 11.26 14.39
C GLU A 418 19.91 11.40 15.45
N SER A 419 18.90 10.52 15.44
CA SER A 419 17.86 10.50 16.48
C SER A 419 18.45 10.33 17.89
N HIS A 420 19.39 9.41 18.09
CA HIS A 420 20.08 9.24 19.37
C HIS A 420 20.93 10.47 19.77
N ALA A 421 21.60 11.10 18.81
CA ALA A 421 22.35 12.32 19.06
C ALA A 421 21.41 13.46 19.48
N MET A 422 20.24 13.59 18.83
CA MET A 422 19.23 14.59 19.18
C MET A 422 18.61 14.32 20.56
N GLN A 423 18.36 13.06 20.94
CA GLN A 423 17.92 12.72 22.30
C GLN A 423 18.95 13.13 23.36
N SER A 424 20.23 12.91 23.09
CA SER A 424 21.31 13.35 23.98
C SER A 424 21.39 14.88 24.06
N ALA A 425 21.19 15.58 22.94
CA ALA A 425 21.13 17.03 22.90
C ALA A 425 19.92 17.58 23.69
N LEU A 426 18.75 16.94 23.63
CA LEU A 426 17.59 17.31 24.45
C LEU A 426 17.89 17.21 25.94
N GLN A 427 18.63 16.18 26.36
CA GLN A 427 19.04 16.04 27.76
C GLN A 427 19.97 17.19 28.18
N GLN A 428 20.99 17.52 27.37
CA GLN A 428 21.88 18.65 27.64
C GLN A 428 21.15 20.00 27.66
N VAL A 429 20.19 20.21 26.76
CA VAL A 429 19.33 21.40 26.77
C VAL A 429 18.50 21.46 28.06
N GLY A 430 18.00 20.32 28.55
CA GLY A 430 17.33 20.23 29.85
C GLY A 430 18.23 20.63 31.02
N GLU A 431 19.49 20.17 31.04
CA GLU A 431 20.49 20.54 32.04
C GLU A 431 20.82 22.04 32.00
N ILE A 432 21.00 22.62 30.80
CA ILE A 432 21.22 24.07 30.63
C ILE A 432 20.02 24.87 31.12
N ARG A 433 18.80 24.40 30.84
CA ARG A 433 17.56 25.04 31.31
C ARG A 433 17.52 25.08 32.84
N GLN A 434 17.87 23.97 33.50
CA GLN A 434 17.91 23.89 34.96
C GLN A 434 18.99 24.83 35.54
N ALA A 435 20.21 24.79 34.99
CA ALA A 435 21.31 25.66 35.42
C ALA A 435 20.98 27.16 35.29
N THR A 436 20.23 27.53 34.24
CA THR A 436 19.75 28.92 34.03
C THR A 436 18.72 29.31 35.09
N GLN A 437 17.78 28.42 35.42
CA GLN A 437 16.78 28.65 36.48
C GLN A 437 17.44 28.80 37.86
N ASP A 438 18.41 27.93 38.16
CA ASP A 438 19.17 27.99 39.41
C ASP A 438 19.97 29.30 39.51
N SER A 439 20.61 29.71 38.41
CA SER A 439 21.33 30.99 38.33
C SER A 439 20.41 32.20 38.57
N ALA A 440 19.18 32.16 38.04
CA ALA A 440 18.17 33.20 38.28
C ALA A 440 17.65 33.21 39.72
N ALA A 441 17.53 32.03 40.35
CA ALA A 441 17.18 31.95 41.77
C ALA A 441 18.31 32.51 42.66
N ILE A 442 19.57 32.24 42.33
CA ILE A 442 20.73 32.79 43.03
C ILE A 442 20.78 34.31 42.86
N ALA A 443 20.62 34.84 41.65
CA ALA A 443 20.63 36.28 41.40
C ALA A 443 19.55 37.02 42.22
N ARG A 444 18.32 36.49 42.27
CA ARG A 444 17.23 37.03 43.11
C ARG A 444 17.57 37.00 44.60
N LYS A 445 18.17 35.90 45.07
CA LYS A 445 18.61 35.78 46.47
C LYS A 445 19.69 36.81 46.81
N VAL A 446 20.67 37.01 45.94
CA VAL A 446 21.72 38.02 46.12
C VAL A 446 21.12 39.43 46.09
N GLY A 447 20.18 39.70 45.19
CA GLY A 447 19.45 40.98 45.14
C GLY A 447 18.77 41.31 46.47
N GLY A 448 17.99 40.37 47.01
CA GLY A 448 17.33 40.57 48.31
C GLY A 448 18.30 40.73 49.49
N LEU A 449 19.46 40.06 49.44
CA LEU A 449 20.53 40.25 50.45
C LEU A 449 21.13 41.67 50.38
N ILE A 450 21.31 42.22 49.17
CA ILE A 450 21.82 43.59 49.00
C ILE A 450 20.77 44.62 49.42
N GLU A 451 19.49 44.42 49.11
CA GLU A 451 18.39 45.29 49.59
C GLU A 451 18.35 45.32 51.13
N THR A 452 18.44 44.15 51.77
CA THR A 452 18.52 44.05 53.24
C THR A 452 19.77 44.74 53.80
N LEU A 453 20.90 44.65 53.09
CA LEU A 453 22.13 45.33 53.46
C LEU A 453 21.98 46.85 53.35
N GLU A 454 21.33 47.35 52.30
CA GLU A 454 21.04 48.77 52.11
C GLU A 454 20.23 49.33 53.28
N GLU A 455 19.18 48.61 53.70
CA GLU A 455 18.33 49.00 54.84
C GLU A 455 19.12 49.04 56.16
N ARG A 456 20.01 48.06 56.39
CA ARG A 456 20.89 48.03 57.58
C ARG A 456 21.92 49.16 57.56
N VAL A 457 22.49 49.46 56.40
CA VAL A 457 23.46 50.54 56.20
C VAL A 457 22.78 51.90 56.40
N GLN A 458 21.56 52.08 55.92
CA GLN A 458 20.74 53.29 56.14
C GLN A 458 20.47 53.52 57.63
N ASN A 459 20.01 52.48 58.34
CA ASN A 459 19.83 52.55 59.79
C ASN A 459 21.13 52.89 60.53
N GLY A 460 22.27 52.32 60.10
CA GLY A 460 23.59 52.66 60.63
C GLY A 460 23.96 54.13 60.42
N SER A 461 23.68 54.67 59.23
CA SER A 461 23.90 56.09 58.91
C SER A 461 23.13 57.01 59.86
N GLU A 462 21.85 56.71 60.10
CA GLU A 462 21.00 57.52 61.00
C GLU A 462 21.49 57.51 62.45
N VAL A 463 22.06 56.39 62.91
CA VAL A 463 22.69 56.29 64.23
C VAL A 463 23.95 57.16 64.30
N ILE A 464 24.81 57.12 63.29
CA ILE A 464 26.04 57.92 63.26
C ILE A 464 25.73 59.42 63.13
N GLU A 465 24.76 59.81 62.30
CA GLU A 465 24.32 61.20 62.21
C GLU A 465 23.77 61.72 63.55
N ARG A 466 23.01 60.89 64.27
CA ARG A 466 22.54 61.23 65.61
C ARG A 466 23.69 61.40 66.59
N LEU A 467 24.72 60.54 66.53
CA LEU A 467 25.94 60.68 67.33
C LEU A 467 26.71 61.97 66.99
N ALA A 468 26.78 62.36 65.71
CA ALA A 468 27.39 63.61 65.28
C ALA A 468 26.65 64.83 65.87
N ARG A 469 25.30 64.83 65.79
CA ARG A 469 24.46 65.88 66.41
C ARG A 469 24.60 65.94 67.93
N GLN A 470 24.67 64.80 68.60
CA GLN A 470 24.90 64.74 70.05
C GLN A 470 26.28 65.28 70.44
N SER A 471 27.30 64.98 69.64
CA SER A 471 28.66 65.51 69.83
C SER A 471 28.72 67.03 69.68
N GLU A 472 28.02 67.59 68.69
CA GLU A 472 27.86 69.04 68.52
C GLU A 472 27.18 69.70 69.73
N GLN A 473 26.15 69.07 70.31
CA GLN A 473 25.54 69.56 71.55
C GLN A 473 26.51 69.53 72.74
N ILE A 474 27.34 68.48 72.86
CA ILE A 474 28.37 68.40 73.91
C ILE A 474 29.40 69.51 73.74
N GLU A 475 29.82 69.81 72.51
CA GLU A 475 30.77 70.89 72.22
C GLU A 475 30.24 72.26 72.68
N VAL A 476 28.95 72.55 72.45
CA VAL A 476 28.30 73.78 72.95
C VAL A 476 28.35 73.84 74.48
N VAL A 477 28.05 72.73 75.17
CA VAL A 477 28.11 72.66 76.64
C VAL A 477 29.55 72.86 77.15
N LEU A 478 30.54 72.25 76.50
CA LEU A 478 31.95 72.40 76.86
C LEU A 478 32.44 73.84 76.67
N SER A 479 32.00 74.53 75.60
CA SER A 479 32.31 75.95 75.39
C SER A 479 31.77 76.82 76.54
N VAL A 480 30.55 76.54 77.01
CA VAL A 480 29.97 77.23 78.18
C VAL A 480 30.78 76.94 79.46
N ILE A 481 31.16 75.68 79.71
CA ILE A 481 31.97 75.32 80.89
C ILE A 481 33.35 75.97 80.81
N HIS A 482 33.97 76.00 79.64
CA HIS A 482 35.25 76.67 79.42
C HIS A 482 35.16 78.16 79.72
N GLY A 483 34.08 78.82 79.25
CA GLY A 483 33.79 80.22 79.56
C GLY A 483 33.54 80.47 81.06
N ILE A 484 32.82 79.58 81.75
CA ILE A 484 32.61 79.65 83.20
C ILE A 484 33.95 79.49 83.94
N ALA A 485 34.79 78.55 83.53
CA ALA A 485 36.10 78.32 84.12
C ALA A 485 37.03 79.54 83.90
N GLU A 486 36.98 80.16 82.73
CA GLU A 486 37.71 81.41 82.43
C GLU A 486 37.25 82.57 83.33
N GLN A 487 35.93 82.76 83.46
CA GLN A 487 35.35 83.75 84.35
C GLN A 487 35.72 83.48 85.82
N THR A 488 35.69 82.22 86.24
CA THR A 488 36.05 81.80 87.61
C THR A 488 37.54 82.05 87.88
N ASN A 489 38.40 81.80 86.89
CA ASN A 489 39.84 82.09 86.97
C ASN A 489 40.11 83.60 87.10
N LEU A 490 39.38 84.43 86.34
CA LEU A 490 39.45 85.90 86.45
C LEU A 490 38.91 86.42 87.78
N LEU A 491 37.80 85.89 88.28
CA LEU A 491 37.25 86.23 89.59
C LEU A 491 38.20 85.84 90.73
N ALA A 492 38.79 84.65 90.66
CA ALA A 492 39.77 84.16 91.62
C ALA A 492 41.05 85.01 91.60
N LEU A 493 41.51 85.43 90.41
CA LEU A 493 42.64 86.34 90.27
C LEU A 493 42.35 87.70 90.93
N ASN A 494 41.17 88.28 90.68
CA ASN A 494 40.77 89.55 91.31
C ASN A 494 40.66 89.40 92.84
N ALA A 495 40.14 88.28 93.33
CA ALA A 495 40.07 87.98 94.75
C ALA A 495 41.47 87.80 95.38
N ALA A 496 42.40 87.13 94.69
CA ALA A 496 43.78 86.96 95.14
C ALA A 496 44.52 88.31 95.22
N ILE A 497 44.30 89.20 94.25
CA ILE A 497 44.85 90.57 94.25
C ILE A 497 44.32 91.36 95.45
N GLU A 498 43.01 91.32 95.71
CA GLU A 498 42.42 92.06 96.83
C GLU A 498 42.79 91.47 98.20
N ALA A 499 42.94 90.13 98.29
CA ALA A 499 43.45 89.45 99.48
C ALA A 499 44.92 89.82 99.77
N ALA A 500 45.77 89.94 98.74
CA ALA A 500 47.13 90.44 98.88
C ALA A 500 47.16 91.91 99.32
N ARG A 501 46.19 92.72 98.88
CA ARG A 501 46.03 94.13 99.25
C ARG A 501 45.63 94.32 100.71
N ALA A 502 44.90 93.38 101.29
CA ALA A 502 44.47 93.38 102.69
C ALA A 502 45.57 92.94 103.70
N GLY A 503 46.75 92.54 103.23
CA GLY A 503 47.91 92.19 104.08
C GLY A 503 47.67 90.93 104.93
N GLU A 504 48.14 90.94 106.19
CA GLU A 504 48.04 89.78 107.10
C GLU A 504 46.59 89.33 107.38
N SER A 505 45.61 90.25 107.33
CA SER A 505 44.19 89.93 107.50
C SER A 505 43.58 89.14 106.33
N GLY A 506 44.20 89.20 105.14
CA GLY A 506 43.73 88.56 103.91
C GLY A 506 44.32 87.19 103.62
N ARG A 507 45.26 86.70 104.45
CA ARG A 507 46.08 85.51 104.16
C ARG A 507 45.26 84.23 103.93
N GLY A 508 44.21 84.01 104.72
CA GLY A 508 43.32 82.86 104.56
C GLY A 508 42.50 82.92 103.25
N PHE A 509 42.06 84.12 102.85
CA PHE A 509 41.34 84.33 101.59
C PHE A 509 42.26 84.19 100.38
N ALA A 510 43.52 84.60 100.46
CA ALA A 510 44.49 84.45 99.38
C ALA A 510 44.73 82.97 99.02
N VAL A 511 44.86 82.10 100.03
CA VAL A 511 45.04 80.64 99.82
C VAL A 511 43.81 80.03 99.13
N VAL A 512 42.60 80.41 99.56
CA VAL A 512 41.36 79.93 98.92
C VAL A 512 41.26 80.45 97.49
N ALA A 513 41.61 81.71 97.24
CA ALA A 513 41.60 82.30 95.90
C ALA A 513 42.60 81.60 94.95
N ASP A 514 43.81 81.28 95.42
CA ASP A 514 44.79 80.53 94.63
C ASP A 514 44.34 79.09 94.35
N GLU A 515 43.70 78.41 95.31
CA GLU A 515 43.13 77.07 95.11
C GLU A 515 41.97 77.08 94.10
N VAL A 516 41.07 78.07 94.18
CA VAL A 516 40.00 78.26 93.19
C VAL A 516 40.58 78.57 91.81
N ARG A 517 41.66 79.36 91.73
CA ARG A 517 42.36 79.66 90.48
C ARG A 517 42.98 78.40 89.87
N ALA A 518 43.65 77.59 90.68
CA ALA A 518 44.21 76.31 90.25
C ALA A 518 43.12 75.34 89.76
N LEU A 519 41.97 75.28 90.45
CA LEU A 519 40.83 74.45 90.05
C LEU A 519 40.18 74.94 88.74
N ALA A 520 40.06 76.26 88.57
CA ALA A 520 39.54 76.86 87.34
C ALA A 520 40.47 76.59 86.14
N SER A 521 41.78 76.73 86.32
CA SER A 521 42.79 76.39 85.31
C SER A 521 42.76 74.90 84.93
N LYS A 522 42.67 74.01 85.93
CA LYS A 522 42.51 72.56 85.70
C LYS A 522 41.21 72.24 84.95
N THR A 523 40.13 72.94 85.27
CA THR A 523 38.83 72.81 84.58
C THR A 523 38.93 73.25 83.12
N GLN A 524 39.56 74.40 82.83
CA GLN A 524 39.83 74.85 81.46
C GLN A 524 40.63 73.82 80.66
N GLN A 525 41.72 73.31 81.23
CA GLN A 525 42.56 72.30 80.57
C GLN A 525 41.76 71.02 80.28
N SER A 526 41.02 70.49 81.27
CA SER A 526 40.18 69.30 81.06
C SER A 526 39.07 69.53 80.04
N THR A 527 38.42 70.71 80.03
CA THR A 527 37.44 71.03 78.98
C THR A 527 38.07 71.10 77.59
N GLY A 528 39.29 71.64 77.47
CA GLY A 528 40.02 71.67 76.20
C GLY A 528 40.37 70.27 75.68
N ASP A 529 40.83 69.38 76.58
CA ASP A 529 41.12 67.99 76.24
C ASP A 529 39.85 67.24 75.80
N ILE A 530 38.72 67.40 76.51
CA ILE A 530 37.44 66.81 76.11
C ILE A 530 36.97 67.39 74.77
N GLN A 531 37.12 68.70 74.55
CA GLN A 531 36.71 69.34 73.30
C GLN A 531 37.53 68.81 72.11
N ALA A 532 38.84 68.56 72.29
CA ALA A 532 39.67 67.90 71.28
C ALA A 532 39.19 66.47 70.98
N HIS A 533 38.82 65.69 72.00
CA HIS A 533 38.24 64.35 71.82
C HIS A 533 36.88 64.38 71.10
N ILE A 534 36.01 65.34 71.42
CA ILE A 534 34.73 65.53 70.75
C ILE A 534 34.92 65.94 69.29
N GLY A 535 35.88 66.82 68.99
CA GLY A 535 36.24 67.17 67.61
C GLY A 535 36.74 65.96 66.80
N ALA A 536 37.56 65.11 67.41
CA ALA A 536 37.97 63.84 66.79
C ALA A 536 36.78 62.89 66.55
N LEU A 537 35.82 62.85 67.48
CA LEU A 537 34.62 62.02 67.38
C LEU A 537 33.67 62.50 66.28
N GLN A 538 33.48 63.82 66.14
CA GLN A 538 32.73 64.42 65.03
C GLN A 538 33.39 64.12 63.67
N LYS A 539 34.71 64.30 63.58
CA LYS A 539 35.46 63.99 62.35
C LYS A 539 35.31 62.52 61.97
N GLY A 540 35.47 61.61 62.94
CA GLY A 540 35.25 60.17 62.73
C GLY A 540 33.82 59.83 62.30
N ALA A 541 32.82 60.52 62.86
CA ALA A 541 31.43 60.37 62.44
C ALA A 541 31.20 60.82 60.98
N GLN A 542 31.78 61.96 60.57
CA GLN A 542 31.70 62.44 59.18
C GLN A 542 32.38 61.49 58.19
N GLU A 543 33.57 60.98 58.53
CA GLU A 543 34.27 59.98 57.73
C GLU A 543 33.44 58.69 57.58
N ALA A 544 32.78 58.24 58.65
CA ALA A 544 31.91 57.08 58.61
C ALA A 544 30.65 57.29 57.75
N VAL A 545 30.00 58.47 57.82
CA VAL A 545 28.86 58.81 56.95
C VAL A 545 29.28 58.83 55.48
N ALA A 546 30.45 59.40 55.16
CA ALA A 546 30.97 59.42 53.79
C ALA A 546 31.23 58.00 53.26
N ALA A 547 31.85 57.13 54.09
CA ALA A 547 32.09 55.73 53.73
C ALA A 547 30.79 54.94 53.53
N ILE A 548 29.78 55.17 54.38
CA ILE A 548 28.44 54.58 54.26
C ILE A 548 27.75 55.02 52.97
N SER A 549 27.79 56.31 52.64
CA SER A 549 27.22 56.84 51.40
C SER A 549 27.85 56.19 50.17
N GLN A 550 29.18 56.03 50.18
CA GLN A 550 29.91 55.37 49.10
C GLN A 550 29.57 53.87 49.00
N ALA A 551 29.43 53.17 50.13
CA ALA A 551 28.99 51.78 50.17
C ALA A 551 27.57 51.62 49.60
N ARG A 552 26.67 52.57 49.89
CA ARG A 552 25.30 52.58 49.35
C ARG A 552 25.27 52.80 47.84
N ALA A 553 26.08 53.71 47.32
CA ALA A 553 26.21 53.92 45.87
C ALA A 553 26.68 52.63 45.15
N ARG A 554 27.68 51.94 45.70
CA ARG A 554 28.15 50.65 45.16
C ARG A 554 27.12 49.53 45.27
N ALA A 555 26.33 49.51 46.34
CA ALA A 555 25.24 48.55 46.49
C ALA A 555 24.16 48.76 45.41
N ALA A 556 23.80 50.03 45.13
CA ALA A 556 22.86 50.38 44.06
C ALA A 556 23.36 49.95 42.68
N GLU A 557 24.64 50.21 42.35
CA GLU A 557 25.27 49.70 41.12
C GLU A 557 25.22 48.16 41.05
N GLY A 558 25.42 47.48 42.18
CA GLY A 558 25.31 46.02 42.27
C GLY A 558 23.90 45.50 42.00
N ILE A 559 22.86 46.19 42.48
CA ILE A 559 21.46 45.84 42.18
C ILE A 559 21.16 46.02 40.69
N ASP A 560 21.61 47.12 40.07
CA ASP A 560 21.38 47.35 38.65
C ASP A 560 22.09 46.29 37.78
N ALA A 561 23.33 45.90 38.14
CA ALA A 561 24.03 44.80 37.48
C ALA A 561 23.30 43.45 37.62
N LEU A 562 22.66 43.18 38.77
CA LEU A 562 21.84 41.98 38.97
C LEU A 562 20.57 42.00 38.12
N ARG A 563 19.91 43.15 37.99
CA ARG A 563 18.73 43.33 37.11
C ARG A 563 19.09 43.10 35.64
N ASP A 564 20.26 43.58 35.22
CA ASP A 564 20.78 43.32 33.88
C ASP A 564 21.07 41.83 33.66
N SER A 565 21.62 41.16 34.68
CA SER A 565 21.84 39.72 34.68
C SER A 565 20.52 38.95 34.56
N GLU A 566 19.47 39.33 35.30
CA GLU A 566 18.13 38.71 35.18
C GLU A 566 17.55 38.87 33.77
N ARG A 567 17.66 40.05 33.15
CA ARG A 567 17.18 40.27 31.77
C ARG A 567 17.95 39.39 30.77
N LEU A 568 19.26 39.27 30.93
CA LEU A 568 20.08 38.42 30.08
C LEU A 568 19.71 36.94 30.26
N GLN A 569 19.48 36.50 31.51
CA GLN A 569 19.06 35.12 31.82
C GLN A 569 17.68 34.82 31.22
N GLN A 570 16.73 35.75 31.24
CA GLN A 570 15.44 35.58 30.56
C GLN A 570 15.61 35.40 29.04
N SER A 571 16.50 36.17 28.41
CA SER A 571 16.83 36.01 26.99
C SER A 571 17.45 34.63 26.70
N VAL A 572 18.39 34.18 27.55
CA VAL A 572 18.98 32.84 27.46
C VAL A 572 17.92 31.76 27.63
N GLN A 573 17.00 31.90 28.58
CA GLN A 573 15.89 30.95 28.79
C GLN A 573 15.03 30.81 27.52
N GLN A 574 14.70 31.92 26.85
CA GLN A 574 13.96 31.92 25.59
C GLN A 574 14.76 31.26 24.46
N ALA A 575 16.06 31.55 24.36
CA ALA A 575 16.93 30.94 23.37
C ALA A 575 17.04 29.42 23.56
N VAL A 576 17.17 28.96 24.82
CA VAL A 576 17.21 27.54 25.18
C VAL A 576 15.91 26.84 24.81
N GLU A 577 14.75 27.47 25.03
CA GLU A 577 13.46 26.90 24.62
C GLU A 577 13.34 26.81 23.09
N GLY A 578 13.85 27.82 22.36
CA GLY A 578 13.94 27.77 20.90
C GLY A 578 14.83 26.63 20.40
N VAL A 579 15.98 26.41 21.03
CA VAL A 579 16.87 25.28 20.73
C VAL A 579 16.20 23.95 21.05
N HIS A 580 15.47 23.86 22.17
CA HIS A 580 14.72 22.66 22.55
C HIS A 580 13.74 22.26 21.44
N GLU A 581 12.89 23.18 20.97
CA GLU A 581 11.92 22.86 19.91
C GLU A 581 12.61 22.55 18.57
N ALA A 582 13.73 23.20 18.25
CA ALA A 582 14.52 22.90 17.06
C ALA A 582 15.09 21.47 17.10
N VAL A 583 15.71 21.07 18.22
CA VAL A 583 16.24 19.71 18.41
C VAL A 583 15.11 18.68 18.39
N ARG A 584 13.97 18.97 19.01
CA ARG A 584 12.78 18.08 18.99
C ARG A 584 12.22 17.90 17.57
N THR A 585 12.28 18.95 16.76
CA THR A 585 11.85 18.89 15.35
C THR A 585 12.85 18.11 14.51
N ALA A 586 14.16 18.29 14.73
CA ALA A 586 15.19 17.51 14.08
C ALA A 586 15.11 16.02 14.45
N ALA A 587 14.85 15.68 15.71
CA ALA A 587 14.64 14.30 16.15
C ALA A 587 13.47 13.62 15.40
N ARG A 588 12.32 14.31 15.29
CA ARG A 588 11.17 13.82 14.52
C ARG A 588 11.47 13.69 13.03
N ALA A 589 12.24 14.62 12.47
CA ALA A 589 12.65 14.55 11.07
C ALA A 589 13.55 13.32 10.81
N ALA A 590 14.50 13.04 11.71
CA ALA A 590 15.35 11.86 11.65
C ALA A 590 14.53 10.55 11.78
N GLU A 591 13.55 10.50 12.70
CA GLU A 591 12.62 9.35 12.79
C GLU A 591 11.85 9.13 11.49
N HIS A 592 11.27 10.19 10.91
CA HIS A 592 10.59 10.09 9.62
C HIS A 592 11.53 9.71 8.47
N GLN A 593 12.78 10.13 8.51
CA GLN A 593 13.78 9.73 7.51
C GLN A 593 14.12 8.24 7.64
N ALA A 594 14.22 7.70 8.85
CA ALA A 594 14.43 6.27 9.09
C ALA A 594 13.23 5.44 8.61
N GLU A 595 12.00 5.86 8.94
CA GLU A 595 10.76 5.23 8.46
C GLU A 595 10.67 5.28 6.92
N GLY A 596 10.97 6.44 6.33
CA GLY A 596 10.99 6.64 4.88
C GLY A 596 12.02 5.75 4.20
N ALA A 597 13.23 5.63 4.77
CA ALA A 597 14.26 4.72 4.30
C ALA A 597 13.77 3.26 4.32
N GLY A 598 13.12 2.84 5.40
CA GLY A 598 12.53 1.51 5.53
C GLY A 598 11.42 1.25 4.51
N ALA A 599 10.53 2.21 4.29
CA ALA A 599 9.45 2.09 3.30
C ALA A 599 9.98 2.04 1.86
N VAL A 600 10.96 2.87 1.52
CA VAL A 600 11.61 2.84 0.20
C VAL A 600 12.37 1.52 0.02
N ARG A 601 13.08 1.05 1.05
CA ARG A 601 13.76 -0.25 1.03
C ARG A 601 12.79 -1.39 0.72
N GLY A 602 11.64 -1.44 1.38
CA GLY A 602 10.62 -2.45 1.09
C GLY A 602 10.13 -2.42 -0.36
N ARG A 603 9.99 -1.24 -0.96
CA ARG A 603 9.65 -1.11 -2.40
C ARG A 603 10.80 -1.57 -3.30
N VAL A 604 12.03 -1.25 -2.95
CA VAL A 604 13.22 -1.66 -3.69
C VAL A 604 13.43 -3.18 -3.61
N ASP A 605 13.09 -3.82 -2.48
CA ASP A 605 13.08 -5.29 -2.35
C ASP A 605 12.08 -5.95 -3.32
N VAL A 606 10.88 -5.36 -3.49
CA VAL A 606 9.91 -5.82 -4.50
C VAL A 606 10.47 -5.66 -5.91
N ILE A 607 11.08 -4.49 -6.22
CA ILE A 607 11.73 -4.26 -7.52
C ILE A 607 12.86 -5.26 -7.75
N HIS A 608 13.63 -5.62 -6.71
CA HIS A 608 14.67 -6.63 -6.79
C HIS A 608 14.11 -8.00 -7.14
N ALA A 609 13.01 -8.42 -6.51
CA ALA A 609 12.33 -9.67 -6.79
C ALA A 609 11.78 -9.71 -8.22
N GLU A 610 11.13 -8.63 -8.68
CA GLU A 610 10.63 -8.48 -10.05
C GLU A 610 11.76 -8.49 -11.08
N ALA A 611 12.88 -7.80 -10.80
CA ALA A 611 14.07 -7.83 -11.67
C ALA A 611 14.65 -9.24 -11.80
N ARG A 612 14.64 -10.04 -10.72
CA ARG A 612 15.07 -11.43 -10.75
C ARG A 612 14.15 -12.29 -11.63
N LEU A 613 12.83 -12.14 -11.48
CA LEU A 613 11.85 -12.84 -12.31
C LEU A 613 11.97 -12.45 -13.79
N ALA A 614 12.23 -11.17 -14.08
CA ALA A 614 12.48 -10.70 -15.44
C ALA A 614 13.74 -11.33 -16.04
N ALA A 615 14.83 -11.43 -15.27
CA ALA A 615 16.05 -12.11 -15.71
C ALA A 615 15.80 -13.60 -16.02
N GLU A 616 15.05 -14.31 -15.16
CA GLU A 616 14.66 -15.71 -15.38
C GLU A 616 13.80 -15.88 -16.65
N ALA A 617 12.85 -14.97 -16.89
CA ALA A 617 12.01 -14.98 -18.09
C ALA A 617 12.81 -14.71 -19.37
N VAL A 618 13.78 -13.79 -19.33
CA VAL A 618 14.69 -13.52 -20.45
C VAL A 618 15.53 -14.75 -20.77
N ALA A 619 16.10 -15.41 -19.74
CA ALA A 619 16.87 -16.64 -19.92
C ALA A 619 16.03 -17.78 -20.53
N ALA A 620 14.78 -17.94 -20.09
CA ALA A 620 13.85 -18.91 -20.66
C ALA A 620 13.50 -18.59 -22.13
N THR A 621 13.33 -17.31 -22.46
CA THR A 621 13.08 -16.84 -23.84
C THR A 621 14.29 -17.13 -24.74
N ALA A 622 15.50 -16.85 -24.26
CA ALA A 622 16.74 -17.16 -24.99
C ALA A 622 16.90 -18.67 -25.24
N SER A 623 16.53 -19.51 -24.26
CA SER A 623 16.51 -20.97 -24.43
C SER A 623 15.48 -21.42 -25.47
N SER A 624 14.27 -20.86 -25.42
CA SER A 624 13.21 -21.17 -26.39
C SER A 624 13.60 -20.74 -27.81
N GLY A 625 14.24 -19.57 -27.96
CA GLY A 625 14.82 -19.11 -29.22
C GLY A 625 15.83 -20.10 -29.80
N ARG A 626 16.72 -20.67 -28.96
CA ARG A 626 17.69 -21.71 -29.40
C ARG A 626 17.00 -22.98 -29.90
N VAL A 627 15.92 -23.42 -29.25
CA VAL A 627 15.12 -24.57 -29.70
C VAL A 627 14.46 -24.29 -31.06
N LEU A 628 13.86 -23.10 -31.22
CA LEU A 628 13.25 -22.68 -32.47
C LEU A 628 14.28 -22.59 -33.61
N ASP A 629 15.50 -22.12 -33.33
CA ASP A 629 16.59 -22.05 -34.31
C ASP A 629 16.94 -23.45 -34.84
N GLY A 630 17.04 -24.43 -33.94
CA GLY A 630 17.25 -25.83 -34.28
C GLY A 630 16.12 -26.42 -35.14
N LEU A 631 14.85 -26.15 -34.79
CA LEU A 631 13.69 -26.60 -35.57
C LEU A 631 13.64 -25.94 -36.96
N ALA A 632 13.94 -24.64 -37.06
CA ALA A 632 13.99 -23.94 -38.33
C ALA A 632 15.14 -24.47 -39.23
N ALA A 633 16.29 -24.78 -38.65
CA ALA A 633 17.39 -25.42 -39.35
C ALA A 633 17.03 -26.83 -39.85
N GLN A 634 16.34 -27.63 -39.03
CA GLN A 634 15.88 -28.97 -39.40
C GLN A 634 14.81 -28.92 -40.52
N LEU A 635 13.87 -27.97 -40.44
CA LEU A 635 12.88 -27.73 -41.50
C LEU A 635 13.56 -27.32 -42.80
N LYS A 636 14.50 -26.37 -42.74
CA LYS A 636 15.30 -25.96 -43.91
C LYS A 636 16.07 -27.13 -44.52
N SER A 637 16.67 -27.99 -43.69
CA SER A 637 17.39 -29.18 -44.16
C SER A 637 16.46 -30.20 -44.80
N SER A 638 15.26 -30.40 -44.24
CA SER A 638 14.27 -31.35 -44.77
C SER A 638 13.69 -30.86 -46.09
N LEU A 639 13.42 -29.55 -46.20
CA LEU A 639 12.95 -28.93 -47.45
C LEU A 639 14.06 -28.87 -48.51
N GLY A 640 15.33 -28.74 -48.10
CA GLY A 640 16.48 -28.80 -49.01
C GLY A 640 16.71 -30.15 -49.69
N GLN A 641 16.03 -31.22 -49.24
CA GLN A 641 15.98 -32.50 -49.94
C GLN A 641 15.10 -32.46 -51.19
N PHE A 642 14.24 -31.44 -51.33
CA PHE A 642 13.41 -31.25 -52.51
C PHE A 642 14.01 -30.17 -53.39
N LYS A 643 14.26 -30.49 -54.66
CA LYS A 643 14.68 -29.50 -55.66
C LYS A 643 13.42 -28.97 -56.34
N ALA A 644 12.92 -27.83 -55.86
CA ALA A 644 11.68 -27.20 -56.28
C ALA A 644 11.89 -26.14 -57.37
#